data_AF-A0A6C2YUX6-F1
#
_entry.id   AF-A0A6C2YUX6-F1
#
_cell.length_a   1.000
_cell.length_b   1.000
_cell.length_c   1.000
_cell.angle_alpha   90.00
_cell.angle_beta   90.00
_cell.angle_gamma   90.00
#
_symmetry.space_group_name_H-M   'P 1'
#
loop_
_entity.id
_entity.type
_entity.pdbx_description
1 polymer ?
#
loop_
_entity_poly.entity_id
_entity_poly.type
_entity_poly.pdbx_seq_one_letter_code
_entity_poly.pdbx_strand_id
1 'polypeptide(L)'
;MMPATTVAAMRCPYCYGEVARFEEIEDPSGGRSLSCPRMECRAQNIPMLYQRDYHRYPPMPCSIIGLSNHGKTEYINALLDEFDRIGRDWPGFHYHWLSETALREARNRLEDRAAGRLSNATRSVFPDPQMLRLANVPNIGGNHLIIYDTGGETFEDAGLLRDAGRYVRNSPSIIWLVSLSDLDRPTQLSDMLTIYQQAMIEMGGNPKQQTLILVLTKGDLLLEMPELPASCSEFLQNDRLDPRGDSWGRLQQISDDLERWLTQSGYHNLVNFSRESFREVRYCIVSALGTSADGSRMEVAPMPRGVMAPIFWLWRSQHSGVWVQVGQQRSLYLSLPEAIQAAPAGAIITLEPGTYLLPEPIVSRRTLRLHGSGLENTIIRCMKDEYVIHSHAPEAGGLELRNLTIEHAGNAGADVVRVTSGKVLMERCRIRGGRSEGTGTTGSGLIVSGGMNGRLVQCEFTYNQGDGVQVHRNASLELIGCLCQFNERSGIHWLSDGKATITQTRCLNNKRGIRMERTQNAAITGNFLMDNTEYGIDLRDGSHGKIEQNRIEGNRIHGIRLVRDANWQLHKNACKKNTQAGIALTESAKGMLVQNECIENLVGILYQGQAELDAEENRCVQNQRAGIVLEGNSGGRLKANLCEDNQYDGVLVGDTARPIVDHNTFRLNQRYGIFIARTASQTQLLRGNQITQNRTRDIQDERRGGWFG
;
A
#
# COMPACT_ATOMS: atom_id res chain seq x y z
N MET A 1 -10.49 11.70 -12.76
CA MET A 1 -9.84 10.54 -13.39
C MET A 1 -9.45 9.58 -12.27
N MET A 2 -10.16 8.46 -12.12
CA MET A 2 -9.62 7.34 -11.34
C MET A 2 -8.29 6.93 -12.00
N PRO A 3 -7.19 6.70 -11.28
CA PRO A 3 -6.15 5.86 -11.84
C PRO A 3 -6.83 4.52 -12.17
N ALA A 4 -6.65 4.04 -13.41
CA ALA A 4 -7.20 2.78 -13.85
C ALA A 4 -6.97 1.74 -12.76
N THR A 5 -8.03 1.04 -12.33
CA THR A 5 -7.94 -0.11 -11.42
C THR A 5 -6.92 -1.07 -12.01
N THR A 6 -5.70 -1.04 -11.50
CA THR A 6 -4.65 -1.95 -11.89
C THR A 6 -5.06 -3.31 -11.38
N VAL A 7 -5.67 -4.12 -12.25
CA VAL A 7 -5.78 -5.56 -12.06
C VAL A 7 -4.38 -6.03 -11.69
N ALA A 8 -4.25 -6.73 -10.56
CA ALA A 8 -2.97 -7.18 -10.05
C ALA A 8 -2.20 -7.91 -11.15
N ALA A 9 -1.09 -7.31 -11.59
CA ALA A 9 -0.28 -7.91 -12.63
C ALA A 9 0.39 -9.19 -12.08
N MET A 10 0.13 -10.31 -12.73
CA MET A 10 0.87 -11.56 -12.53
C MET A 10 2.09 -11.57 -13.44
N ARG A 11 3.07 -12.41 -13.14
CA ARG A 11 4.24 -12.62 -14.01
C ARG A 11 4.10 -13.90 -14.80
N CYS A 12 4.26 -13.79 -16.12
CA CYS A 12 4.31 -14.95 -17.01
C CYS A 12 5.52 -15.83 -16.63
N PRO A 13 5.37 -17.14 -16.43
CA PRO A 13 6.50 -17.99 -16.05
C PRO A 13 7.50 -18.20 -17.21
N TYR A 14 7.21 -17.74 -18.43
CA TYR A 14 8.11 -17.88 -19.58
C TYR A 14 8.96 -16.63 -19.84
N CYS A 15 8.37 -15.43 -19.94
CA CYS A 15 9.13 -14.18 -20.13
C CYS A 15 9.36 -13.40 -18.84
N TYR A 16 8.74 -13.82 -17.73
CA TYR A 16 8.71 -13.13 -16.44
C TYR A 16 8.21 -11.68 -16.48
N GLY A 17 7.57 -11.30 -17.57
CA GLY A 17 6.92 -10.01 -17.75
C GLY A 17 5.56 -9.95 -17.06
N GLU A 18 5.17 -8.76 -16.64
CA GLU A 18 3.86 -8.47 -16.06
C GLU A 18 2.73 -8.65 -17.08
N VAL A 19 1.65 -9.27 -16.62
CA VAL A 19 0.45 -9.66 -17.35
C VAL A 19 -0.77 -9.41 -16.45
N ALA A 20 -1.73 -8.61 -16.91
CA ALA A 20 -2.94 -8.32 -16.14
C ALA A 20 -3.83 -9.57 -15.97
N ARG A 21 -3.94 -10.39 -17.02
CA ARG A 21 -4.70 -11.65 -17.02
C ARG A 21 -4.16 -12.59 -18.10
N PHE A 22 -4.05 -13.88 -17.82
CA PHE A 22 -3.76 -14.89 -18.83
C PHE A 22 -4.99 -15.23 -19.66
N GLU A 23 -4.80 -15.61 -20.93
CA GLU A 23 -5.86 -16.00 -21.85
C GLU A 23 -6.14 -17.50 -21.70
N GLU A 24 -7.40 -17.89 -21.52
CA GLU A 24 -7.78 -19.31 -21.59
C GLU A 24 -7.75 -19.78 -23.03
N ILE A 25 -7.03 -20.87 -23.29
CA ILE A 25 -6.94 -21.53 -24.60
C ILE A 25 -7.32 -23.01 -24.46
N GLU A 26 -7.89 -23.57 -25.52
CA GLU A 26 -8.08 -25.01 -25.65
C GLU A 26 -6.77 -25.66 -26.12
N ASP A 27 -6.28 -26.61 -25.34
CA ASP A 27 -5.15 -27.46 -25.71
C ASP A 27 -5.58 -28.38 -26.86
N PRO A 28 -4.68 -28.73 -27.82
CA PRO A 28 -4.87 -29.79 -28.81
C PRO A 28 -5.51 -31.10 -28.28
N SER A 29 -5.34 -31.42 -26.99
CA SER A 29 -5.96 -32.60 -26.35
C SER A 29 -7.38 -32.39 -25.79
N GLY A 30 -7.98 -31.21 -26.00
CA GLY A 30 -9.29 -30.81 -25.44
C GLY A 30 -9.24 -30.34 -23.97
N GLY A 31 -8.06 -30.12 -23.41
CA GLY A 31 -7.87 -29.57 -22.06
C GLY A 31 -7.95 -28.04 -22.03
N ARG A 32 -8.21 -27.45 -20.86
CA ARG A 32 -8.07 -26.00 -20.64
C ARG A 32 -6.65 -25.65 -20.21
N SER A 33 -6.02 -24.73 -20.92
CA SER A 33 -4.69 -24.20 -20.63
C SER A 33 -4.73 -22.67 -20.59
N LEU A 34 -3.68 -22.06 -20.03
CA LEU A 34 -3.51 -20.61 -20.02
C LEU A 34 -2.37 -20.21 -20.95
N SER A 35 -2.52 -19.07 -21.62
CA SER A 35 -1.47 -18.51 -22.47
C SER A 35 -1.17 -17.06 -22.10
N CYS A 36 0.06 -16.65 -22.37
CA CYS A 36 0.48 -15.27 -22.22
C CYS A 36 -0.03 -14.45 -23.43
N PRO A 37 -0.62 -13.25 -23.21
CA PRO A 37 -1.09 -12.40 -24.31
C PRO A 37 0.05 -11.86 -25.19
N ARG A 38 1.31 -11.97 -24.75
CA ARG A 38 2.46 -11.55 -25.55
C ARG A 38 2.74 -12.60 -26.62
N MET A 39 2.80 -12.16 -27.88
CA MET A 39 3.04 -13.02 -29.06
C MET A 39 4.22 -13.99 -28.88
N GLU A 40 5.30 -13.53 -28.26
CA GLU A 40 6.53 -14.29 -28.02
C GLU A 40 6.39 -15.48 -27.05
N CYS A 41 5.34 -15.52 -26.23
CA CYS A 41 5.07 -16.60 -25.27
C CYS A 41 3.77 -17.36 -25.59
N ARG A 42 3.06 -16.99 -26.66
CA ARG A 42 1.70 -17.47 -26.92
C ARG A 42 1.62 -18.98 -27.18
N ALA A 43 2.70 -19.56 -27.69
CA ALA A 43 2.83 -20.99 -27.97
C ALA A 43 3.04 -21.86 -26.71
N GLN A 44 3.22 -21.26 -25.53
CA GLN A 44 3.55 -21.97 -24.30
C GLN A 44 2.32 -22.14 -23.38
N ASN A 45 2.21 -23.30 -22.75
CA ASN A 45 1.11 -23.66 -21.87
C ASN A 45 1.43 -23.32 -20.40
N ILE A 46 0.71 -22.36 -19.83
CA ILE A 46 0.85 -21.97 -18.42
C ILE A 46 -0.06 -22.87 -17.56
N PRO A 47 0.47 -23.55 -16.52
CA PRO A 47 -0.34 -24.40 -15.66
C PRO A 47 -1.46 -23.64 -14.92
N MET A 48 -2.69 -24.16 -14.91
CA MET A 48 -3.82 -23.56 -14.18
C MET A 48 -3.53 -23.33 -12.69
N LEU A 49 -2.82 -24.27 -12.06
CA LEU A 49 -2.42 -24.19 -10.65
C LEU A 49 -1.47 -23.01 -10.36
N TYR A 50 -0.69 -22.57 -11.35
CA TYR A 50 0.19 -21.42 -11.22
C TYR A 50 -0.61 -20.14 -11.00
N GLN A 51 -1.62 -19.87 -11.85
CA GLN A 51 -2.50 -18.71 -11.70
C GLN A 51 -3.36 -18.82 -10.43
N ARG A 52 -3.97 -19.98 -10.18
CA ARG A 52 -4.91 -20.16 -9.06
C ARG A 52 -4.28 -19.81 -7.71
N ASP A 53 -3.05 -20.28 -7.48
CA ASP A 53 -2.39 -20.15 -6.19
C ASP A 53 -1.28 -19.08 -6.18
N TYR A 54 -1.21 -18.24 -7.22
CA TYR A 54 -0.14 -17.25 -7.45
C TYR A 54 0.14 -16.35 -6.24
N HIS A 55 -0.91 -15.83 -5.58
CA HIS A 55 -0.75 -14.95 -4.42
C HIS A 55 -0.34 -15.67 -3.15
N ARG A 56 -0.63 -16.97 -3.05
CA ARG A 56 -0.22 -17.83 -1.92
C ARG A 56 1.19 -18.35 -2.09
N TYR A 57 1.63 -18.53 -3.34
CA TYR A 57 2.95 -18.99 -3.73
C TYR A 57 3.53 -18.03 -4.78
N PRO A 58 4.04 -16.86 -4.35
CA PRO A 58 4.66 -15.91 -5.27
C PRO A 58 5.74 -16.57 -6.12
N PRO A 59 5.87 -16.23 -7.41
CA PRO A 59 6.85 -16.86 -8.29
C PRO A 59 8.25 -16.35 -8.02
N MET A 60 9.17 -17.28 -7.85
CA MET A 60 10.58 -17.06 -7.63
C MET A 60 11.38 -17.62 -8.82
N PRO A 61 11.72 -16.79 -9.81
CA PRO A 61 12.57 -17.18 -10.92
C PRO A 61 13.97 -17.52 -10.40
N CYS A 62 14.48 -18.64 -10.88
CA CYS A 62 15.81 -19.16 -10.68
C CYS A 62 16.47 -19.26 -12.06
N SER A 63 17.09 -18.16 -12.48
CA SER A 63 17.74 -18.03 -13.78
C SER A 63 19.17 -18.53 -13.70
N ILE A 64 19.45 -19.72 -14.22
CA ILE A 64 20.77 -20.35 -14.13
C ILE A 64 21.55 -20.10 -15.43
N ILE A 65 22.76 -19.57 -15.28
CA ILE A 65 23.70 -19.28 -16.36
C ILE A 65 25.07 -19.91 -16.10
N GLY A 66 25.83 -20.17 -17.16
CA GLY A 66 27.19 -20.74 -17.08
C GLY A 66 27.55 -21.47 -18.37
N LEU A 67 28.85 -21.71 -18.61
CA LEU A 67 29.32 -22.46 -19.79
C LEU A 67 28.93 -23.93 -19.71
N SER A 68 29.17 -24.65 -20.80
CA SER A 68 29.15 -26.11 -20.82
C SER A 68 30.15 -26.66 -19.80
N ASN A 69 29.85 -27.80 -19.18
CA ASN A 69 30.65 -28.45 -18.12
C ASN A 69 30.77 -27.72 -16.77
N HIS A 70 30.23 -26.51 -16.61
CA HIS A 70 30.21 -25.80 -15.32
C HIS A 70 29.26 -26.39 -14.26
N GLY A 71 28.63 -27.53 -14.54
CA GLY A 71 27.83 -28.28 -13.56
C GLY A 71 26.37 -27.84 -13.40
N LYS A 72 25.76 -27.16 -14.39
CA LYS A 72 24.36 -26.71 -14.34
C LYS A 72 23.37 -27.84 -14.08
N THR A 73 23.40 -28.87 -14.91
CA THR A 73 22.49 -30.02 -14.81
C THR A 73 22.69 -30.79 -13.51
N GLU A 74 23.95 -30.99 -13.09
CA GLU A 74 24.28 -31.65 -11.83
C GLU A 74 23.80 -30.84 -10.61
N TYR A 75 23.92 -29.51 -10.64
CA TYR A 75 23.39 -28.65 -9.60
C TYR A 75 21.87 -28.78 -9.47
N ILE A 76 21.12 -28.74 -10.58
CA ILE A 76 19.66 -28.86 -10.57
C ILE A 76 19.24 -30.22 -9.98
N ASN A 77 19.87 -31.32 -10.41
CA ASN A 77 19.56 -32.65 -9.90
C ASN A 77 19.89 -32.77 -8.40
N ALA A 78 21.07 -32.29 -8.00
CA ALA A 78 21.50 -32.29 -6.62
C ALA A 78 20.59 -31.43 -5.71
N LEU A 79 20.04 -30.34 -6.24
CA LEU A 79 19.06 -29.52 -5.53
C LEU A 79 17.75 -30.27 -5.27
N LEU A 80 17.26 -31.04 -6.25
CA LEU A 80 16.06 -31.87 -6.08
C LEU A 80 16.26 -32.96 -5.02
N ASP A 81 17.41 -33.64 -5.04
CA ASP A 81 17.78 -34.62 -4.01
C ASP A 81 17.82 -33.99 -2.60
N GLU A 82 18.29 -32.73 -2.51
CA GLU A 82 18.37 -32.01 -1.24
C GLU A 82 16.98 -31.60 -0.74
N PHE A 83 16.04 -31.23 -1.61
CA PHE A 83 14.65 -30.99 -1.20
C PHE A 83 14.01 -32.22 -0.57
N ASP A 84 14.25 -33.42 -1.11
CA ASP A 84 13.78 -34.68 -0.51
C ASP A 84 14.45 -34.94 0.85
N ARG A 85 15.73 -34.57 0.99
CA ARG A 85 16.49 -34.72 2.24
C ARG A 85 15.97 -33.81 3.34
N ILE A 86 15.88 -32.50 3.07
CA ILE A 86 15.49 -31.48 4.06
C ILE A 86 14.02 -31.58 4.46
N GLY A 87 13.16 -32.15 3.61
CA GLY A 87 11.76 -32.41 3.97
C GLY A 87 11.59 -33.34 5.17
N ARG A 88 12.63 -34.08 5.55
CA ARG A 88 12.66 -34.84 6.82
C ARG A 88 12.90 -33.98 8.05
N ASP A 89 13.58 -32.85 7.88
CA ASP A 89 14.03 -31.96 8.96
C ASP A 89 13.13 -30.72 9.14
N TRP A 90 12.41 -30.31 8.09
CA TRP A 90 11.51 -29.15 8.10
C TRP A 90 10.04 -29.59 8.25
N PRO A 91 9.40 -29.39 9.42
CA PRO A 91 8.04 -29.84 9.66
C PRO A 91 7.04 -29.24 8.66
N GLY A 92 6.32 -30.10 7.95
CA GLY A 92 5.29 -29.70 6.99
C GLY A 92 5.80 -29.21 5.64
N PHE A 93 7.11 -29.10 5.44
CA PHE A 93 7.69 -28.81 4.13
C PHE A 93 7.34 -29.93 3.14
N HIS A 94 6.90 -29.53 1.96
CA HIS A 94 6.74 -30.42 0.82
C HIS A 94 6.86 -29.61 -0.47
N TYR A 95 7.19 -30.29 -1.56
CA TYR A 95 7.16 -29.71 -2.89
C TYR A 95 6.41 -30.61 -3.87
N HIS A 96 5.88 -30.00 -4.93
CA HIS A 96 5.30 -30.74 -6.04
C HIS A 96 5.48 -29.98 -7.36
N TRP A 97 5.41 -30.72 -8.46
CA TRP A 97 5.51 -30.18 -9.81
C TRP A 97 4.20 -29.49 -10.22
N LEU A 98 4.30 -28.42 -11.02
CA LEU A 98 3.14 -27.77 -11.63
C LEU A 98 2.86 -28.26 -13.06
N SER A 99 3.81 -28.99 -13.67
CA SER A 99 3.70 -29.56 -15.02
C SER A 99 3.97 -31.07 -14.97
N GLU A 100 3.08 -31.86 -15.59
CA GLU A 100 3.24 -33.31 -15.70
C GLU A 100 4.42 -33.68 -16.63
N THR A 101 4.63 -32.90 -17.70
CA THR A 101 5.76 -33.07 -18.61
C THR A 101 7.08 -32.87 -17.88
N ALA A 102 7.22 -31.77 -17.13
CA ALA A 102 8.42 -31.47 -16.36
C ALA A 102 8.69 -32.53 -15.27
N LEU A 103 7.64 -33.05 -14.63
CA LEU A 103 7.75 -34.16 -13.68
C LEU A 103 8.34 -35.43 -14.34
N ARG A 104 7.84 -35.81 -15.53
CA ARG A 104 8.33 -37.00 -16.25
C ARG A 104 9.77 -36.84 -16.68
N GLU A 105 10.14 -35.67 -17.21
CA GLU A 105 11.52 -35.38 -17.63
C GLU A 105 12.50 -35.36 -16.44
N ALA A 106 12.10 -34.78 -15.31
CA ALA A 106 12.91 -34.80 -14.10
C ALA A 106 13.11 -36.22 -13.56
N ARG A 107 12.04 -37.04 -13.54
CA ARG A 107 12.12 -38.45 -13.12
C ARG A 107 13.07 -39.26 -14.00
N ASN A 108 12.94 -39.15 -15.32
CA ASN A 108 13.81 -39.86 -16.25
C ASN A 108 15.29 -39.50 -16.03
N ARG A 109 15.59 -38.21 -15.79
CA ARG A 109 16.96 -37.75 -15.49
C ARG A 109 17.50 -38.30 -14.17
N LEU A 110 16.68 -38.34 -13.12
CA LEU A 110 17.09 -38.91 -11.83
C LEU A 110 17.31 -40.43 -11.92
N GLU A 111 16.48 -41.15 -12.68
CA GLU A 111 16.65 -42.58 -12.95
C GLU A 111 17.92 -42.88 -13.75
N ASP A 112 18.22 -42.09 -14.78
CA ASP A 112 19.46 -42.21 -15.55
C ASP A 112 20.69 -41.95 -14.69
N ARG A 113 20.65 -40.92 -13.84
CA ARG A 113 21.72 -40.60 -12.89
C ARG A 113 21.94 -41.71 -11.87
N ALA A 114 20.87 -42.27 -11.32
CA ALA A 114 20.93 -43.43 -10.42
C ALA A 114 21.52 -44.67 -11.11
N ALA A 115 21.32 -44.80 -12.42
CA ALA A 115 21.93 -45.83 -13.26
C ALA A 115 23.36 -45.51 -13.72
N GLY A 116 23.97 -44.41 -13.25
CA GLY A 116 25.32 -43.97 -13.61
C GLY A 116 25.46 -43.40 -15.02
N ARG A 117 24.35 -43.06 -15.69
CA ARG A 117 24.34 -42.41 -17.01
C ARG A 117 24.25 -40.89 -16.84
N LEU A 118 25.20 -40.16 -17.41
CA LEU A 118 25.15 -38.70 -17.48
C LEU A 118 24.14 -38.25 -18.55
N SER A 119 23.41 -37.18 -18.25
CA SER A 119 22.44 -36.60 -19.18
C SER A 119 23.13 -35.97 -20.40
N ASN A 120 22.52 -36.09 -21.58
CA ASN A 120 22.94 -35.36 -22.78
C ASN A 120 22.82 -33.83 -22.56
N ALA A 121 23.62 -33.05 -23.30
CA ALA A 121 23.64 -31.59 -23.20
C ALA A 121 22.25 -30.96 -23.48
N THR A 122 21.86 -29.96 -22.69
CA THR A 122 20.65 -29.14 -22.88
C THR A 122 20.74 -28.42 -24.23
N ARG A 123 19.71 -28.54 -25.08
CA ARG A 123 19.71 -27.91 -26.43
C ARG A 123 19.49 -26.40 -26.33
N SER A 124 20.14 -25.62 -27.20
CA SER A 124 19.86 -24.19 -27.44
C SER A 124 18.51 -23.93 -28.12
N VAL A 125 17.43 -24.09 -27.37
CA VAL A 125 16.06 -23.68 -27.72
C VAL A 125 15.48 -22.95 -26.52
N PHE A 126 14.49 -22.07 -26.72
CA PHE A 126 13.78 -21.42 -25.62
C PHE A 126 13.22 -22.48 -24.65
N PRO A 127 13.70 -22.52 -23.40
CA PRO A 127 13.45 -23.65 -22.51
C PRO A 127 12.03 -23.61 -21.93
N ASP A 128 11.41 -24.78 -21.79
CA ASP A 128 10.25 -24.94 -20.90
C ASP A 128 10.79 -24.98 -19.45
N PRO A 129 10.49 -23.99 -18.61
CA PRO A 129 11.09 -23.92 -17.30
C PRO A 129 10.51 -24.98 -16.37
N GLN A 130 11.35 -25.50 -15.49
CA GLN A 130 10.92 -26.42 -14.44
C GLN A 130 10.21 -25.63 -13.35
N MET A 131 8.91 -25.91 -13.16
CA MET A 131 8.08 -25.18 -12.19
C MET A 131 7.73 -26.08 -11.00
N LEU A 132 8.30 -25.75 -9.84
CA LEU A 132 8.02 -26.43 -8.57
C LEU A 132 7.26 -25.49 -7.63
N ARG A 133 6.30 -26.04 -6.89
CA ARG A 133 5.75 -25.37 -5.73
C ARG A 133 6.48 -25.83 -4.48
N LEU A 134 7.06 -24.91 -3.74
CA LEU A 134 7.57 -25.14 -2.39
C LEU A 134 6.53 -24.65 -1.38
N ALA A 135 6.16 -25.49 -0.42
CA ALA A 135 5.20 -25.14 0.62
C ALA A 135 5.84 -25.24 2.01
N ASN A 136 5.43 -24.35 2.92
CA ASN A 136 5.83 -24.33 4.33
C ASN A 136 7.36 -24.30 4.54
N VAL A 137 8.08 -23.53 3.73
CA VAL A 137 9.51 -23.30 3.97
C VAL A 137 9.64 -22.44 5.24
N PRO A 138 10.34 -22.88 6.30
CA PRO A 138 10.38 -22.17 7.57
C PRO A 138 10.81 -20.71 7.42
N ASN A 139 10.08 -19.78 8.02
CA ASN A 139 10.29 -18.33 7.97
C ASN A 139 10.18 -17.69 6.57
N ILE A 140 10.09 -18.47 5.48
CA ILE A 140 10.02 -17.97 4.10
C ILE A 140 8.60 -18.07 3.55
N GLY A 141 7.82 -19.07 3.96
CA GLY A 141 6.51 -19.36 3.39
C GLY A 141 6.56 -20.19 2.11
N GLY A 142 5.45 -20.17 1.36
CA GLY A 142 5.34 -20.88 0.09
C GLY A 142 5.77 -20.02 -1.11
N ASN A 143 6.36 -20.64 -2.14
CA ASN A 143 6.69 -19.98 -3.40
C ASN A 143 6.62 -20.95 -4.58
N HIS A 144 6.47 -20.41 -5.80
CA HIS A 144 6.67 -21.18 -7.03
C HIS A 144 8.12 -20.98 -7.50
N LEU A 145 9.01 -21.95 -7.27
CA LEU A 145 10.38 -21.95 -7.79
C LEU A 145 10.34 -22.28 -9.29
N ILE A 146 10.75 -21.33 -10.13
CA ILE A 146 10.75 -21.46 -11.59
C ILE A 146 12.20 -21.52 -12.07
N ILE A 147 12.69 -22.71 -12.38
CA ILE A 147 14.08 -22.92 -12.79
C ILE A 147 14.17 -22.84 -14.31
N TYR A 148 14.98 -21.88 -14.76
CA TYR A 148 15.34 -21.74 -16.16
C TYR A 148 16.74 -22.30 -16.36
N ASP A 149 16.85 -23.35 -17.16
CA ASP A 149 18.11 -23.94 -17.58
C ASP A 149 18.37 -23.56 -19.04
N THR A 150 19.48 -22.88 -19.29
CA THR A 150 19.88 -22.46 -20.65
C THR A 150 21.11 -23.25 -21.08
N GLY A 151 21.21 -23.57 -22.36
CA GLY A 151 22.40 -24.18 -22.95
C GLY A 151 23.67 -23.39 -22.60
N GLY A 152 24.80 -24.08 -22.42
CA GLY A 152 26.07 -23.41 -22.10
C GLY A 152 26.58 -22.54 -23.24
N GLU A 153 26.35 -23.00 -24.47
CA GLU A 153 26.66 -22.35 -25.73
C GLU A 153 25.87 -21.04 -25.93
N THR A 154 24.78 -20.84 -25.20
CA THR A 154 23.97 -19.62 -25.26
C THR A 154 24.74 -18.38 -24.78
N PHE A 155 25.81 -18.57 -23.98
CA PHE A 155 26.64 -17.48 -23.44
C PHE A 155 27.88 -17.16 -24.29
N GLU A 156 28.03 -17.80 -25.44
CA GLU A 156 29.10 -17.50 -26.40
C GLU A 156 28.70 -16.38 -27.37
N ASP A 157 27.39 -16.10 -27.50
CA ASP A 157 26.85 -15.10 -28.42
C ASP A 157 25.66 -14.34 -27.79
N ALA A 158 25.68 -13.01 -27.88
CA ALA A 158 24.63 -12.16 -27.29
C ALA A 158 23.26 -12.37 -27.95
N GLY A 159 23.22 -12.68 -29.25
CA GLY A 159 22.00 -12.98 -30.00
C GLY A 159 21.36 -14.29 -29.54
N LEU A 160 22.15 -15.33 -29.31
CA LEU A 160 21.67 -16.59 -28.74
C LEU A 160 21.05 -16.37 -27.35
N LEU A 161 21.70 -15.60 -26.47
CA LEU A 161 21.15 -15.26 -25.15
C LEU A 161 19.87 -14.44 -25.24
N ARG A 162 19.79 -13.49 -26.18
CA ARG A 162 18.57 -12.73 -26.45
C ARG A 162 17.41 -13.64 -26.87
N ASP A 163 17.68 -14.63 -27.71
CA ASP A 163 16.64 -15.45 -28.32
C ASP A 163 16.20 -16.61 -27.42
N ALA A 164 17.14 -17.28 -26.74
CA ALA A 164 16.87 -18.42 -25.86
C ALA A 164 16.69 -18.02 -24.37
N GLY A 165 17.21 -16.88 -23.94
CA GLY A 165 17.24 -16.42 -22.54
C GLY A 165 16.31 -15.26 -22.20
N ARG A 166 15.19 -15.07 -22.92
CA ARG A 166 14.31 -13.88 -22.77
C ARG A 166 13.82 -13.60 -21.35
N TYR A 167 13.69 -14.63 -20.52
CA TYR A 167 13.30 -14.50 -19.12
C TYR A 167 14.34 -13.74 -18.28
N VAL A 168 15.64 -13.82 -18.67
CA VAL A 168 16.77 -13.18 -17.99
C VAL A 168 16.54 -11.67 -17.90
N ARG A 169 15.97 -11.06 -18.95
CA ARG A 169 15.64 -9.63 -19.02
C ARG A 169 14.88 -9.12 -17.78
N ASN A 170 13.89 -9.88 -17.33
CA ASN A 170 12.98 -9.47 -16.26
C ASN A 170 13.29 -10.16 -14.92
N SER A 171 14.26 -11.08 -14.91
CA SER A 171 14.61 -11.84 -13.71
C SER A 171 15.30 -10.94 -12.68
N PRO A 172 14.84 -10.92 -11.41
CA PRO A 172 15.44 -10.11 -10.35
C PRO A 172 16.77 -10.67 -9.85
N SER A 173 17.10 -11.93 -10.15
CA SER A 173 18.33 -12.56 -9.68
C SER A 173 18.82 -13.61 -10.67
N ILE A 174 20.14 -13.71 -10.78
CA ILE A 174 20.82 -14.63 -11.68
C ILE A 174 21.75 -15.51 -10.86
N ILE A 175 21.69 -16.83 -11.07
CA ILE A 175 22.64 -17.78 -10.51
C ILE A 175 23.65 -18.10 -11.61
N TRP A 176 24.91 -17.73 -11.38
CA TRP A 176 25.99 -18.02 -12.31
C TRP A 176 26.88 -19.13 -11.77
N LEU A 177 26.78 -20.31 -12.38
CA LEU A 177 27.60 -21.47 -12.04
C LEU A 177 28.96 -21.37 -12.77
N VAL A 178 30.02 -21.40 -11.98
CA VAL A 178 31.41 -21.19 -12.42
C VAL A 178 32.28 -22.31 -11.90
N SER A 179 32.90 -23.07 -12.81
CA SER A 179 33.91 -24.06 -12.46
C SER A 179 35.28 -23.49 -12.81
N LEU A 180 36.09 -23.13 -11.79
CA LEU A 180 37.41 -22.53 -12.03
C LEU A 180 38.39 -23.53 -12.67
N SER A 181 38.21 -24.83 -12.42
CA SER A 181 39.05 -25.89 -13.00
C SER A 181 38.80 -26.14 -14.48
N ASP A 182 37.66 -25.69 -15.02
CA ASP A 182 37.30 -25.89 -16.43
C ASP A 182 37.48 -24.62 -17.26
N LEU A 183 38.14 -23.59 -16.71
CA LEU A 183 38.45 -22.37 -17.45
C LEU A 183 39.73 -22.56 -18.25
N ASP A 184 39.69 -22.17 -19.53
CA ASP A 184 40.90 -22.11 -20.36
C ASP A 184 41.82 -20.98 -19.89
N ARG A 185 41.22 -19.87 -19.43
CA ARG A 185 41.92 -18.69 -18.92
C ARG A 185 41.04 -17.91 -17.92
N PRO A 186 41.61 -17.24 -16.90
CA PRO A 186 40.84 -16.47 -15.92
C PRO A 186 39.95 -15.36 -16.54
N THR A 187 40.37 -14.76 -17.65
CA THR A 187 39.63 -13.66 -18.31
C THR A 187 38.34 -14.12 -18.98
N GLN A 188 38.17 -15.42 -19.23
CA GLN A 188 36.97 -15.99 -19.88
C GLN A 188 35.68 -15.61 -19.15
N LEU A 189 35.72 -15.51 -17.81
CA LEU A 189 34.58 -15.05 -17.03
C LEU A 189 34.23 -13.58 -17.27
N SER A 190 35.24 -12.71 -17.45
CA SER A 190 34.99 -11.30 -17.77
C SER A 190 34.44 -11.13 -19.19
N ASP A 191 34.89 -11.97 -20.14
CA ASP A 191 34.36 -12.02 -21.51
C ASP A 191 32.86 -12.40 -21.49
N MET A 192 32.49 -13.43 -20.73
CA MET A 192 31.08 -13.82 -20.54
C MET A 192 30.23 -12.71 -19.93
N LEU A 193 30.75 -11.98 -18.95
CA LEU A 193 30.01 -10.89 -18.33
C LEU A 193 29.75 -9.74 -19.33
N THR A 194 30.70 -9.52 -20.24
CA THR A 194 30.53 -8.57 -21.35
C THR A 194 29.40 -9.03 -22.28
N ILE A 195 29.36 -10.30 -22.66
CA ILE A 195 28.29 -10.88 -23.50
C ILE A 195 26.94 -10.76 -22.78
N TYR A 196 26.89 -11.05 -21.49
CA TYR A 196 25.70 -10.92 -20.67
C TYR A 196 25.17 -9.48 -20.65
N GLN A 197 26.04 -8.49 -20.41
CA GLN A 197 25.65 -7.08 -20.43
C GLN A 197 25.12 -6.65 -21.79
N GLN A 198 25.81 -7.03 -22.87
CA GLN A 198 25.40 -6.70 -24.23
C GLN A 198 24.02 -7.29 -24.56
N ALA A 199 23.79 -8.56 -24.25
CA ALA A 199 22.49 -9.21 -24.44
C ALA A 199 21.38 -8.55 -23.60
N MET A 200 21.69 -8.16 -22.36
CA MET A 200 20.73 -7.45 -21.49
C MET A 200 20.34 -6.08 -22.07
N ILE A 201 21.29 -5.33 -22.61
CA ILE A 201 21.02 -4.05 -23.29
C ILE A 201 20.14 -4.28 -24.52
N GLU A 202 20.47 -5.26 -25.36
CA GLU A 202 19.68 -5.61 -26.55
C GLU A 202 18.26 -6.05 -26.24
N MET A 203 18.06 -6.77 -25.13
CA MET A 203 16.74 -7.14 -24.63
C MET A 203 16.00 -5.98 -23.97
N GLY A 204 16.65 -4.84 -23.69
CA GLY A 204 16.08 -3.74 -22.91
C GLY A 204 15.86 -4.11 -21.44
N GLY A 205 16.75 -4.91 -20.87
CA GLY A 205 16.88 -5.20 -19.45
C GLY A 205 17.98 -4.36 -18.80
N ASN A 206 18.07 -4.41 -17.47
CA ASN A 206 19.06 -3.66 -16.71
C ASN A 206 19.70 -4.50 -15.59
N PRO A 207 20.97 -4.92 -15.75
CA PRO A 207 21.69 -5.68 -14.71
C PRO A 207 21.76 -4.97 -13.35
N LYS A 208 21.70 -3.63 -13.30
CA LYS A 208 21.64 -2.85 -12.05
C LYS A 208 20.36 -3.05 -11.24
N GLN A 209 19.37 -3.76 -11.78
CA GLN A 209 18.16 -4.17 -11.07
C GLN A 209 18.22 -5.63 -10.60
N GLN A 210 19.30 -6.35 -10.92
CA GLN A 210 19.46 -7.76 -10.63
C GLN A 210 20.50 -7.99 -9.53
N THR A 211 20.28 -9.03 -8.72
CA THR A 211 21.31 -9.58 -7.83
C THR A 211 22.01 -10.74 -8.54
N LEU A 212 23.34 -10.72 -8.61
CA LEU A 212 24.14 -11.84 -9.10
C LEU A 212 24.53 -12.76 -7.94
N ILE A 213 24.21 -14.04 -8.06
CA ILE A 213 24.64 -15.10 -7.15
C ILE A 213 25.68 -15.93 -7.91
N LEU A 214 26.96 -15.63 -7.69
CA LEU A 214 28.08 -16.33 -8.31
C LEU A 214 28.42 -17.58 -7.49
N VAL A 215 28.26 -18.74 -8.11
CA VAL A 215 28.38 -20.04 -7.46
C VAL A 215 29.58 -20.77 -8.02
N LEU A 216 30.62 -20.93 -7.20
CA LEU A 216 31.77 -21.76 -7.53
C LEU A 216 31.38 -23.24 -7.41
N THR A 217 31.37 -23.94 -8.54
CA THR A 217 31.03 -25.36 -8.62
C THR A 217 32.28 -26.24 -8.51
N LYS A 218 32.08 -27.56 -8.39
CA LYS A 218 33.16 -28.53 -8.14
C LYS A 218 33.95 -28.20 -6.87
N GLY A 219 33.23 -27.83 -5.81
CA GLY A 219 33.82 -27.41 -4.54
C GLY A 219 34.82 -28.40 -3.96
N ASP A 220 34.65 -29.70 -4.21
CA ASP A 220 35.59 -30.77 -3.88
C ASP A 220 36.97 -30.60 -4.53
N LEU A 221 37.04 -30.16 -5.78
CA LEU A 221 38.31 -29.81 -6.45
C LEU A 221 38.86 -28.47 -5.93
N LEU A 222 37.98 -27.52 -5.61
CA LEU A 222 38.40 -26.22 -5.08
C LEU A 222 39.06 -26.34 -3.70
N LEU A 223 38.73 -27.36 -2.90
CA LEU A 223 39.39 -27.62 -1.62
C LEU A 223 40.90 -27.88 -1.76
N GLU A 224 41.36 -28.28 -2.93
CA GLU A 224 42.77 -28.49 -3.24
C GLU A 224 43.48 -27.20 -3.68
N MET A 225 42.73 -26.11 -3.94
CA MET A 225 43.32 -24.85 -4.38
C MET A 225 44.04 -24.12 -3.23
N PRO A 226 45.19 -23.48 -3.52
CA PRO A 226 45.92 -22.70 -2.54
C PRO A 226 45.06 -21.59 -1.93
N GLU A 227 45.21 -21.42 -0.61
CA GLU A 227 44.66 -20.28 0.14
C GLU A 227 43.12 -20.16 0.12
N LEU A 228 42.40 -21.21 -0.29
CA LEU A 228 40.93 -21.22 -0.16
C LEU A 228 40.55 -20.98 1.31
N PRO A 229 39.60 -20.07 1.61
CA PRO A 229 39.21 -19.77 2.98
C PRO A 229 38.74 -21.01 3.75
N ALA A 230 39.22 -21.17 4.99
CA ALA A 230 38.84 -22.31 5.84
C ALA A 230 37.31 -22.42 6.04
N SER A 231 36.62 -21.28 6.08
CA SER A 231 35.16 -21.20 6.15
C SER A 231 34.45 -21.93 5.00
N CYS A 232 35.06 -22.02 3.81
CA CYS A 232 34.50 -22.76 2.68
C CYS A 232 34.56 -24.27 2.91
N SER A 233 35.67 -24.77 3.45
CA SER A 233 35.83 -26.19 3.79
C SER A 233 34.92 -26.59 4.95
N GLU A 234 34.88 -25.77 6.00
CA GLU A 234 33.98 -25.96 7.15
C GLU A 234 32.51 -25.97 6.70
N PHE A 235 32.15 -25.06 5.78
CA PHE A 235 30.80 -25.02 5.22
C PHE A 235 30.46 -26.27 4.42
N LEU A 236 31.33 -26.72 3.50
CA LEU A 236 31.08 -27.92 2.72
C LEU A 236 31.02 -29.19 3.58
N GLN A 237 31.70 -29.23 4.73
CA GLN A 237 31.63 -30.34 5.68
C GLN A 237 30.34 -30.32 6.52
N ASN A 238 29.79 -29.14 6.80
CA ASN A 238 28.56 -28.96 7.57
C ASN A 238 27.62 -27.98 6.87
N ASP A 239 27.04 -28.40 5.75
CA ASP A 239 26.28 -27.54 4.85
C ASP A 239 24.80 -27.42 5.20
N ARG A 240 24.39 -27.96 6.36
CA ARG A 240 23.00 -27.87 6.82
C ARG A 240 22.63 -26.40 7.07
N LEU A 241 21.62 -25.94 6.33
CA LEU A 241 21.07 -24.59 6.43
C LEU A 241 19.62 -24.65 6.95
N ASP A 242 19.29 -23.74 7.85
CA ASP A 242 17.95 -23.55 8.41
C ASP A 242 17.65 -22.04 8.48
N PRO A 243 16.58 -21.55 7.80
CA PRO A 243 16.23 -20.13 7.80
C PRO A 243 15.92 -19.55 9.19
N ARG A 244 15.63 -20.40 10.18
CA ARG A 244 15.29 -20.01 11.56
C ARG A 244 16.52 -19.69 12.41
N GLY A 245 17.70 -20.15 11.99
CA GLY A 245 18.94 -20.08 12.77
C GLY A 245 19.94 -19.05 12.26
N ASP A 246 21.22 -19.36 12.46
CA ASP A 246 22.39 -18.54 12.12
C ASP A 246 22.84 -18.68 10.65
N SER A 247 22.10 -19.45 9.86
CA SER A 247 22.45 -19.78 8.47
C SER A 247 22.70 -18.56 7.60
N TRP A 248 21.94 -17.48 7.80
CA TRP A 248 22.13 -16.20 7.10
C TRP A 248 23.50 -15.56 7.39
N GLY A 249 23.95 -15.60 8.64
CA GLY A 249 25.26 -15.06 9.04
C GLY A 249 26.40 -15.91 8.49
N ARG A 250 26.25 -17.24 8.53
CA ARG A 250 27.22 -18.19 7.94
C ARG A 250 27.37 -17.97 6.43
N LEU A 251 26.25 -17.85 5.70
CA LEU A 251 26.26 -17.57 4.27
C LEU A 251 26.91 -16.23 3.93
N GLN A 252 26.63 -15.18 4.72
CA GLN A 252 27.27 -13.86 4.53
C GLN A 252 28.78 -13.96 4.70
N GLN A 253 29.26 -14.65 5.75
CA GLN A 253 30.69 -14.85 5.99
C GLN A 253 31.37 -15.55 4.81
N ILE A 254 30.78 -16.64 4.30
CA ILE A 254 31.32 -17.38 3.15
C ILE A 254 31.35 -16.48 1.90
N SER A 255 30.30 -15.70 1.65
CA SER A 255 30.25 -14.78 0.52
C SER A 255 31.37 -13.75 0.59
N ASP A 256 31.60 -13.15 1.76
CA ASP A 256 32.65 -12.13 1.96
C ASP A 256 34.06 -12.74 1.86
N ASP A 257 34.25 -13.97 2.34
CA ASP A 257 35.51 -14.70 2.27
C ASP A 257 35.86 -15.09 0.83
N LEU A 258 34.90 -15.63 0.08
CA LEU A 258 35.07 -15.99 -1.33
C LEU A 258 35.34 -14.76 -2.20
N GLU A 259 34.66 -13.64 -1.94
CA GLU A 259 34.91 -12.39 -2.66
C GLU A 259 36.35 -11.89 -2.47
N ARG A 260 36.83 -11.89 -1.22
CA ARG A 260 38.21 -11.52 -0.90
C ARG A 260 39.21 -12.46 -1.55
N TRP A 261 38.97 -13.77 -1.45
CA TRP A 261 39.84 -14.79 -2.04
C TRP A 261 39.90 -14.69 -3.57
N LEU A 262 38.78 -14.54 -4.26
CA LEU A 262 38.74 -14.36 -5.72
C LEU A 262 39.52 -13.10 -6.14
N THR A 263 39.39 -12.01 -5.36
CA THR A 263 40.13 -10.76 -5.62
C THR A 263 41.64 -10.98 -5.55
N GLN A 264 42.10 -11.75 -4.56
CA GLN A 264 43.52 -12.04 -4.34
C GLN A 264 44.07 -13.11 -5.31
N SER A 265 43.21 -14.03 -5.76
CA SER A 265 43.58 -15.19 -6.60
C SER A 265 43.56 -14.90 -8.11
N GLY A 266 43.69 -13.63 -8.50
CA GLY A 266 43.76 -13.24 -9.92
C GLY A 266 42.42 -13.00 -10.62
N TYR A 267 41.29 -13.06 -9.89
CA TYR A 267 39.94 -12.79 -10.44
C TYR A 267 39.39 -11.40 -10.06
N HIS A 268 40.25 -10.45 -9.69
CA HIS A 268 39.87 -9.08 -9.32
C HIS A 268 39.03 -8.36 -10.39
N ASN A 269 39.32 -8.58 -11.69
CA ASN A 269 38.54 -7.99 -12.78
C ASN A 269 37.10 -8.49 -12.78
N LEU A 270 36.89 -9.79 -12.56
CA LEU A 270 35.54 -10.36 -12.44
C LEU A 270 34.79 -9.75 -11.25
N VAL A 271 35.42 -9.72 -10.08
CA VAL A 271 34.80 -9.16 -8.85
C VAL A 271 34.39 -7.70 -9.04
N ASN A 272 35.33 -6.88 -9.53
CA ASN A 272 35.08 -5.46 -9.74
C ASN A 272 34.03 -5.23 -10.83
N PHE A 273 34.12 -5.94 -11.96
CA PHE A 273 33.17 -5.80 -13.05
C PHE A 273 31.76 -6.28 -12.64
N SER A 274 31.64 -7.36 -11.87
CA SER A 274 30.36 -7.80 -11.31
C SER A 274 29.75 -6.75 -10.35
N ARG A 275 30.54 -6.17 -9.44
CA ARG A 275 30.08 -5.10 -8.54
C ARG A 275 29.61 -3.86 -9.32
N GLU A 276 30.32 -3.52 -10.39
CA GLU A 276 29.95 -2.41 -11.28
C GLU A 276 28.73 -2.75 -12.15
N SER A 277 28.46 -4.02 -12.43
CA SER A 277 27.35 -4.43 -13.32
C SER A 277 26.02 -4.57 -12.59
N PHE A 278 26.02 -5.15 -11.40
CA PHE A 278 24.81 -5.59 -10.70
C PHE A 278 24.40 -4.66 -9.57
N ARG A 279 23.18 -4.84 -9.05
CA ARG A 279 22.71 -4.19 -7.82
C ARG A 279 23.52 -4.67 -6.61
N GLU A 280 23.79 -5.97 -6.60
CA GLU A 280 24.38 -6.71 -5.50
C GLU A 280 25.00 -7.99 -6.06
N VAL A 281 26.11 -8.43 -5.47
CA VAL A 281 26.77 -9.70 -5.79
C VAL A 281 26.90 -10.53 -4.51
N ARG A 282 26.61 -11.82 -4.63
CA ARG A 282 26.76 -12.83 -3.57
C ARG A 282 27.57 -14.00 -4.10
N TYR A 283 28.43 -14.57 -3.26
CA TYR A 283 29.32 -15.66 -3.63
C TYR A 283 28.96 -16.93 -2.85
N CYS A 284 28.95 -18.07 -3.52
CA CYS A 284 28.68 -19.39 -2.95
C CYS A 284 29.73 -20.40 -3.43
N ILE A 285 29.86 -21.50 -2.69
CA ILE A 285 30.61 -22.68 -3.11
C ILE A 285 29.71 -23.92 -3.00
N VAL A 286 29.74 -24.78 -4.01
CA VAL A 286 28.89 -25.97 -4.12
C VAL A 286 29.70 -27.16 -4.66
N SER A 287 29.50 -28.34 -4.08
CA SER A 287 29.88 -29.62 -4.68
C SER A 287 28.63 -30.46 -4.92
N ALA A 288 28.16 -30.50 -6.16
CA ALA A 288 26.92 -31.18 -6.53
C ALA A 288 27.04 -32.72 -6.55
N LEU A 289 28.26 -33.23 -6.79
CA LEU A 289 28.55 -34.67 -6.79
C LEU A 289 29.12 -35.15 -5.44
N GLY A 290 29.82 -34.28 -4.69
CA GLY A 290 30.39 -34.61 -3.40
C GLY A 290 31.69 -35.42 -3.44
N THR A 291 32.13 -35.85 -4.62
CA THR A 291 33.37 -36.60 -4.88
C THR A 291 33.90 -36.32 -6.28
N SER A 292 35.23 -36.35 -6.46
CA SER A 292 35.89 -36.23 -7.76
C SER A 292 35.52 -37.40 -8.68
N ALA A 293 34.89 -37.12 -9.82
CA ALA A 293 34.58 -38.15 -10.82
C ALA A 293 35.84 -38.43 -11.67
N ASP A 294 36.46 -39.59 -11.46
CA ASP A 294 37.34 -40.20 -12.47
C ASP A 294 36.45 -40.86 -13.54
N GLY A 295 36.67 -40.50 -14.80
CA GLY A 295 36.30 -41.30 -15.96
C GLY A 295 35.06 -42.21 -15.86
N SER A 296 33.89 -41.67 -16.22
CA SER A 296 32.68 -42.42 -16.63
C SER A 296 32.01 -43.39 -15.64
N ARG A 297 32.47 -43.53 -14.38
CA ARG A 297 31.76 -44.29 -13.34
C ARG A 297 31.89 -43.65 -11.95
N MET A 298 30.74 -43.41 -11.30
CA MET A 298 30.68 -43.09 -9.87
C MET A 298 30.66 -44.40 -9.06
N GLU A 299 31.72 -44.67 -8.29
CA GLU A 299 31.78 -45.84 -7.37
C GLU A 299 31.04 -45.61 -6.05
N VAL A 300 30.75 -44.35 -5.69
CA VAL A 300 30.07 -43.95 -4.45
C VAL A 300 28.84 -43.12 -4.80
N ALA A 301 27.75 -43.30 -4.05
CA ALA A 301 26.54 -42.50 -4.23
C ALA A 301 26.85 -41.01 -4.01
N PRO A 302 26.46 -40.12 -4.93
CA PRO A 302 26.76 -38.70 -4.84
C PRO A 302 26.17 -38.09 -3.56
N MET A 303 26.97 -37.28 -2.86
CA MET A 303 26.55 -36.60 -1.63
C MET A 303 26.64 -35.08 -1.83
N PRO A 304 25.58 -34.45 -2.38
CA PRO A 304 25.51 -33.00 -2.57
C PRO A 304 25.87 -32.23 -1.31
N ARG A 305 26.68 -31.17 -1.49
CA ARG A 305 27.12 -30.24 -0.44
C ARG A 305 26.95 -28.79 -0.88
N GLY A 306 26.34 -27.98 -0.04
CA GLY A 306 26.18 -26.53 -0.21
C GLY A 306 25.10 -26.14 -1.22
N VAL A 307 24.39 -27.09 -1.83
CA VAL A 307 23.43 -26.85 -2.93
C VAL A 307 22.24 -25.97 -2.55
N MET A 308 21.93 -25.84 -1.26
CA MET A 308 20.90 -24.92 -0.77
C MET A 308 21.37 -23.47 -0.66
N ALA A 309 22.68 -23.18 -0.64
CA ALA A 309 23.20 -21.83 -0.46
C ALA A 309 22.70 -20.83 -1.53
N PRO A 310 22.70 -21.16 -2.84
CA PRO A 310 22.18 -20.24 -3.84
C PRO A 310 20.68 -20.00 -3.69
N ILE A 311 19.90 -20.99 -3.22
CA ILE A 311 18.45 -20.84 -2.98
C ILE A 311 18.16 -19.93 -1.79
N PHE A 312 18.98 -19.97 -0.74
CA PHE A 312 18.85 -19.02 0.38
C PHE A 312 19.07 -17.58 -0.08
N TRP A 313 20.10 -17.33 -0.89
CA TRP A 313 20.31 -16.00 -1.47
C TRP A 313 19.20 -15.58 -2.41
N LEU A 314 18.63 -16.53 -3.17
CA LEU A 314 17.49 -16.29 -4.04
C LEU A 314 16.26 -15.85 -3.24
N TRP A 315 15.98 -16.50 -2.10
CA TRP A 315 14.92 -16.06 -1.20
C TRP A 315 15.20 -14.65 -0.67
N ARG A 316 16.41 -14.40 -0.18
CA ARG A 316 16.79 -13.12 0.42
C ARG A 316 16.78 -11.95 -0.56
N SER A 317 17.15 -12.17 -1.83
CA SER A 317 17.22 -11.13 -2.85
C SER A 317 15.86 -10.77 -3.45
N GLN A 318 14.88 -11.67 -3.35
CA GLN A 318 13.55 -11.53 -3.93
C GLN A 318 12.45 -11.23 -2.91
N HIS A 319 12.75 -11.32 -1.61
CA HIS A 319 11.81 -10.96 -0.54
C HIS A 319 12.41 -9.90 0.38
N SER A 320 11.57 -8.94 0.76
CA SER A 320 11.92 -7.95 1.78
C SER A 320 11.85 -8.57 3.17
N GLY A 321 12.83 -8.26 4.01
CA GLY A 321 12.92 -8.80 5.36
C GLY A 321 11.81 -8.28 6.28
N VAL A 322 11.21 -9.20 7.03
CA VAL A 322 10.29 -8.95 8.14
C VAL A 322 10.97 -9.37 9.43
N TRP A 323 11.26 -8.38 10.27
CA TRP A 323 12.00 -8.58 11.50
C TRP A 323 11.04 -8.58 12.69
N VAL A 324 10.98 -9.69 13.41
CA VAL A 324 10.24 -9.79 14.66
C VAL A 324 11.21 -9.54 15.80
N GLN A 325 10.96 -8.50 16.61
CA GLN A 325 11.83 -8.10 17.71
C GLN A 325 11.09 -8.10 19.05
N VAL A 326 11.70 -8.74 20.05
CA VAL A 326 11.22 -8.80 21.44
C VAL A 326 12.43 -8.69 22.38
N GLY A 327 12.49 -7.59 23.14
CA GLY A 327 13.69 -7.29 23.93
C GLY A 327 14.93 -7.18 23.02
N GLN A 328 15.94 -8.00 23.29
CA GLN A 328 17.18 -8.10 22.50
C GLN A 328 17.12 -9.16 21.40
N GLN A 329 16.12 -10.06 21.42
CA GLN A 329 15.99 -11.11 20.42
C GLN A 329 15.36 -10.55 19.15
N ARG A 330 15.96 -10.91 18.00
CA ARG A 330 15.51 -10.51 16.68
C ARG A 330 15.56 -11.71 15.73
N SER A 331 14.45 -11.97 15.03
CA SER A 331 14.32 -13.08 14.09
C SER A 331 13.88 -12.58 12.72
N LEU A 332 14.50 -13.11 11.66
CA LEU A 332 14.19 -12.79 10.27
C LEU A 332 13.12 -13.74 9.72
N TYR A 333 12.14 -13.14 9.08
CA TYR A 333 11.14 -13.79 8.23
C TYR A 333 11.16 -13.12 6.87
N LEU A 334 10.83 -13.85 5.82
CA LEU A 334 10.58 -13.33 4.48
C LEU A 334 9.09 -13.43 4.10
N SER A 335 8.26 -13.92 5.04
CA SER A 335 6.80 -13.95 4.97
C SER A 335 6.19 -13.14 6.11
N LEU A 336 5.44 -12.09 5.76
CA LEU A 336 4.73 -11.27 6.74
C LEU A 336 3.66 -12.06 7.51
N PRO A 337 2.81 -12.91 6.88
CA PRO A 337 1.88 -13.76 7.61
C PRO A 337 2.56 -14.67 8.64
N GLU A 338 3.69 -15.29 8.29
CA GLU A 338 4.41 -16.16 9.23
C GLU A 338 5.01 -15.37 10.40
N ALA A 339 5.61 -14.21 10.12
CA ALA A 339 6.09 -13.31 11.18
C ALA A 339 4.96 -12.90 12.13
N ILE A 340 3.79 -12.54 11.59
CA ILE A 340 2.61 -12.19 12.39
C ILE A 340 2.08 -13.39 13.16
N GLN A 341 2.19 -14.61 12.66
CA GLN A 341 1.75 -15.79 13.40
C GLN A 341 2.73 -16.16 14.53
N ALA A 342 4.04 -16.11 14.24
CA ALA A 342 5.09 -16.55 15.15
C ALA A 342 5.51 -15.49 16.19
N ALA A 343 5.24 -14.21 15.95
CA ALA A 343 5.61 -13.15 16.88
C ALA A 343 5.04 -13.43 18.29
N PRO A 344 5.79 -13.29 19.39
CA PRO A 344 5.22 -13.42 20.72
C PRO A 344 4.48 -12.13 21.13
N ALA A 345 3.81 -12.15 22.28
CA ALA A 345 3.08 -11.00 22.79
C ALA A 345 4.02 -9.80 23.02
N GLY A 346 3.62 -8.61 22.58
CA GLY A 346 4.40 -7.39 22.74
C GLY A 346 5.56 -7.21 21.75
N ALA A 347 5.76 -8.12 20.81
CA ALA A 347 6.74 -7.97 19.75
C ALA A 347 6.48 -6.72 18.89
N ILE A 348 7.55 -6.16 18.34
CA ILE A 348 7.50 -5.18 17.25
C ILE A 348 7.90 -5.91 15.97
N ILE A 349 7.09 -5.76 14.92
CA ILE A 349 7.37 -6.32 13.60
C ILE A 349 7.81 -5.17 12.70
N THR A 350 9.09 -5.16 12.32
CA THR A 350 9.68 -4.14 11.45
C THR A 350 9.81 -4.66 10.02
N LEU A 351 9.37 -3.86 9.05
CA LEU A 351 9.32 -4.19 7.64
C LEU A 351 10.40 -3.41 6.88
N GLU A 352 11.26 -4.14 6.18
CA GLU A 352 12.16 -3.55 5.18
C GLU A 352 11.36 -2.91 4.03
N PRO A 353 11.96 -2.01 3.23
CA PRO A 353 11.35 -1.52 2.01
C PRO A 353 10.92 -2.67 1.09
N GLY A 354 9.68 -2.63 0.61
CA GLY A 354 9.08 -3.66 -0.22
C GLY A 354 7.56 -3.60 -0.26
N THR A 355 6.99 -4.38 -1.19
CA THR A 355 5.56 -4.66 -1.22
C THR A 355 5.32 -6.06 -0.67
N TYR A 356 4.56 -6.15 0.43
CA TYR A 356 4.16 -7.39 1.09
C TYR A 356 2.76 -7.77 0.62
N LEU A 357 2.68 -8.75 -0.28
CA LEU A 357 1.42 -9.29 -0.77
C LEU A 357 0.84 -10.26 0.26
N LEU A 358 -0.38 -9.97 0.71
CA LEU A 358 -1.12 -10.81 1.64
C LEU A 358 -2.00 -11.81 0.88
N PRO A 359 -1.80 -13.12 1.06
CA PRO A 359 -2.65 -14.12 0.44
C PRO A 359 -4.06 -14.14 1.05
N GLU A 360 -4.18 -13.77 2.33
CA GLU A 360 -5.44 -13.65 3.07
C GLU A 360 -5.38 -12.41 3.97
N PRO A 361 -6.53 -11.82 4.35
CA PRO A 361 -6.57 -10.71 5.30
C PRO A 361 -5.91 -11.05 6.64
N ILE A 362 -5.30 -10.04 7.29
CA ILE A 362 -4.75 -10.20 8.64
C ILE A 362 -5.88 -10.04 9.65
N VAL A 363 -6.19 -11.11 10.39
CA VAL A 363 -7.08 -11.05 11.55
C VAL A 363 -6.26 -11.21 12.82
N SER A 364 -6.23 -10.18 13.67
CA SER A 364 -5.46 -10.21 14.93
C SER A 364 -6.36 -10.08 16.15
N ARG A 365 -6.27 -11.08 17.04
CA ARG A 365 -6.89 -11.09 18.39
C ARG A 365 -5.94 -10.63 19.49
N ARG A 366 -4.78 -10.10 19.11
CA ARG A 366 -3.70 -9.67 20.00
C ARG A 366 -3.16 -8.32 19.56
N THR A 367 -2.35 -7.70 20.41
CA THR A 367 -1.66 -6.46 20.05
C THR A 367 -0.77 -6.70 18.83
N LEU A 368 -1.00 -5.93 17.77
CA LEU A 368 -0.25 -5.99 16.53
C LEU A 368 0.50 -4.68 16.33
N ARG A 369 1.83 -4.74 16.23
CA ARG A 369 2.69 -3.58 16.00
C ARG A 369 3.49 -3.76 14.72
N LEU A 370 3.16 -2.99 13.68
CA LEU A 370 3.82 -3.03 12.37
C LEU A 370 4.49 -1.69 12.07
N HIS A 371 5.81 -1.70 11.89
CA HIS A 371 6.59 -0.51 11.59
C HIS A 371 7.30 -0.66 10.24
N GLY A 372 7.04 0.24 9.30
CA GLY A 372 7.70 0.28 8.00
C GLY A 372 8.80 1.33 7.90
N SER A 373 9.29 1.51 6.67
CA SER A 373 10.39 2.41 6.30
C SER A 373 9.94 3.62 5.46
N GLY A 374 8.64 3.90 5.40
CA GLY A 374 8.04 5.04 4.71
C GLY A 374 6.83 4.68 3.85
N LEU A 375 5.99 5.69 3.54
CA LEU A 375 4.72 5.51 2.82
C LEU A 375 4.91 4.89 1.42
N GLU A 376 5.91 5.34 0.67
CA GLU A 376 6.20 4.82 -0.68
C GLU A 376 7.12 3.59 -0.66
N ASN A 377 7.77 3.32 0.48
CA ASN A 377 8.82 2.31 0.60
C ASN A 377 8.27 0.98 1.15
N THR A 378 7.28 1.02 2.04
CA THR A 378 6.73 -0.18 2.68
C THR A 378 5.23 -0.23 2.44
N ILE A 379 4.78 -1.18 1.62
CA ILE A 379 3.37 -1.34 1.22
C ILE A 379 2.91 -2.73 1.60
N ILE A 380 1.88 -2.84 2.45
CA ILE A 380 1.15 -4.09 2.69
C ILE A 380 -0.08 -4.07 1.80
N ARG A 381 -0.21 -5.07 0.94
CA ARG A 381 -1.26 -5.11 -0.10
C ARG A 381 -2.05 -6.40 -0.03
N CYS A 382 -3.38 -6.31 -0.04
CA CYS A 382 -4.27 -7.46 -0.14
C CYS A 382 -5.30 -7.28 -1.26
N MET A 383 -5.69 -8.39 -1.88
CA MET A 383 -6.66 -8.44 -2.99
C MET A 383 -8.01 -9.03 -2.56
N LYS A 384 -8.09 -9.56 -1.33
CA LYS A 384 -9.28 -10.24 -0.81
C LYS A 384 -10.32 -9.22 -0.34
N ASP A 385 -11.55 -9.69 -0.30
CA ASP A 385 -12.74 -8.98 0.17
C ASP A 385 -12.73 -8.72 1.68
N GLU A 386 -13.78 -8.05 2.14
CA GLU A 386 -14.04 -7.64 3.53
C GLU A 386 -13.06 -6.61 4.12
N TYR A 387 -11.78 -6.94 4.25
CA TYR A 387 -10.75 -6.08 4.84
C TYR A 387 -9.32 -6.50 4.48
N VAL A 388 -8.34 -5.58 4.64
CA VAL A 388 -6.91 -5.94 4.63
C VAL A 388 -6.44 -6.35 6.03
N ILE A 389 -6.81 -5.55 7.04
CA ILE A 389 -6.50 -5.83 8.45
C ILE A 389 -7.79 -5.68 9.28
N HIS A 390 -8.09 -6.70 10.09
CA HIS A 390 -9.09 -6.63 11.15
C HIS A 390 -8.44 -6.90 12.51
N SER A 391 -8.39 -5.87 13.36
CA SER A 391 -7.94 -5.98 14.74
C SER A 391 -9.13 -6.06 15.70
N HIS A 392 -9.14 -7.12 16.50
CA HIS A 392 -10.06 -7.37 17.60
C HIS A 392 -9.27 -7.75 18.85
N ALA A 393 -8.31 -6.90 19.24
CA ALA A 393 -7.48 -7.10 20.41
C ALA A 393 -8.25 -6.78 21.71
N PRO A 394 -7.88 -7.37 22.86
CA PRO A 394 -8.43 -6.98 24.17
C PRO A 394 -8.24 -5.48 24.44
N GLU A 395 -9.02 -4.90 25.35
CA GLU A 395 -9.00 -3.45 25.64
C GLU A 395 -7.61 -2.90 26.02
N ALA A 396 -6.78 -3.70 26.68
CA ALA A 396 -5.40 -3.33 27.03
C ALA A 396 -4.41 -3.40 25.84
N GLY A 397 -4.79 -4.11 24.78
CA GLY A 397 -4.03 -4.25 23.55
C GLY A 397 -4.49 -3.30 22.44
N GLY A 398 -4.03 -3.54 21.21
CA GLY A 398 -4.46 -2.69 20.08
C GLY A 398 -3.69 -2.91 18.78
N LEU A 399 -3.95 -2.02 17.84
CA LEU A 399 -3.25 -1.92 16.57
C LEU A 399 -2.33 -0.71 16.58
N GLU A 400 -1.04 -0.94 16.33
CA GLU A 400 -0.05 0.11 16.14
C GLU A 400 0.57 0.00 14.74
N LEU A 401 0.40 1.03 13.92
CA LEU A 401 0.99 1.13 12.58
C LEU A 401 1.87 2.37 12.48
N ARG A 402 3.07 2.23 11.91
CA ARG A 402 3.96 3.38 11.64
C ARG A 402 4.66 3.29 10.29
N ASN A 403 4.80 4.43 9.60
CA ASN A 403 5.66 4.58 8.42
C ASN A 403 5.42 3.56 7.30
N LEU A 404 4.16 3.30 6.95
CA LEU A 404 3.80 2.29 5.94
C LEU A 404 2.48 2.62 5.24
N THR A 405 2.25 1.95 4.11
CA THR A 405 0.97 1.95 3.40
C THR A 405 0.24 0.63 3.61
N ILE A 406 -1.06 0.68 3.92
CA ILE A 406 -1.98 -0.46 3.80
C ILE A 406 -2.89 -0.21 2.59
N GLU A 407 -2.95 -1.16 1.68
CA GLU A 407 -3.67 -1.04 0.42
C GLU A 407 -4.56 -2.25 0.17
N HIS A 408 -5.85 -1.99 -0.07
CA HIS A 408 -6.69 -2.94 -0.79
C HIS A 408 -6.57 -2.68 -2.29
N ALA A 409 -6.17 -3.70 -3.05
CA ALA A 409 -6.00 -3.61 -4.51
C ALA A 409 -6.92 -4.58 -5.27
N GLY A 410 -7.83 -5.25 -4.55
CA GLY A 410 -8.78 -6.21 -5.11
C GLY A 410 -9.96 -5.55 -5.84
N ASN A 411 -10.79 -6.42 -6.42
CA ASN A 411 -12.01 -5.99 -7.11
C ASN A 411 -13.30 -6.17 -6.30
N ALA A 412 -13.24 -6.93 -5.21
CA ALA A 412 -14.37 -7.19 -4.33
C ALA A 412 -14.51 -6.08 -3.27
N GLY A 413 -15.67 -5.99 -2.64
CA GLY A 413 -15.94 -5.02 -1.58
C GLY A 413 -15.08 -5.29 -0.35
N ALA A 414 -14.30 -4.29 0.06
CA ALA A 414 -13.43 -4.39 1.23
C ALA A 414 -13.18 -3.02 1.85
N ASP A 415 -13.22 -2.96 3.17
CA ASP A 415 -12.58 -1.87 3.90
C ASP A 415 -11.06 -2.08 3.91
N VAL A 416 -10.27 -1.09 4.29
CA VAL A 416 -8.82 -1.31 4.35
C VAL A 416 -8.43 -1.80 5.75
N VAL A 417 -8.78 -1.04 6.79
CA VAL A 417 -8.49 -1.40 8.19
C VAL A 417 -9.75 -1.31 9.04
N ARG A 418 -10.05 -2.38 9.78
CA ARG A 418 -11.12 -2.44 10.79
C ARG A 418 -10.52 -2.63 12.18
N VAL A 419 -10.91 -1.80 13.12
CA VAL A 419 -10.58 -1.96 14.55
C VAL A 419 -11.88 -1.97 15.35
N THR A 420 -12.17 -3.11 15.98
CA THR A 420 -13.43 -3.33 16.70
C THR A 420 -13.28 -3.42 18.22
N SER A 421 -12.05 -3.44 18.72
CA SER A 421 -11.70 -3.39 20.14
C SER A 421 -10.20 -3.07 20.33
N GLY A 422 -9.82 -2.69 21.56
CA GLY A 422 -8.45 -2.28 21.88
C GLY A 422 -8.15 -0.84 21.46
N LYS A 423 -6.89 -0.43 21.49
CA LYS A 423 -6.46 0.91 21.07
C LYS A 423 -6.06 0.93 19.60
N VAL A 424 -6.17 2.09 18.94
CA VAL A 424 -5.57 2.32 17.61
C VAL A 424 -4.58 3.46 17.66
N LEU A 425 -3.33 3.17 17.28
CA LEU A 425 -2.25 4.14 17.18
C LEU A 425 -1.70 4.09 15.76
N MET A 426 -1.79 5.19 15.03
CA MET A 426 -1.22 5.28 13.69
C MET A 426 -0.39 6.55 13.56
N GLU A 427 0.81 6.42 13.01
CA GLU A 427 1.73 7.54 12.79
C GLU A 427 2.33 7.43 11.39
N ARG A 428 2.14 8.46 10.55
CA ARG A 428 2.70 8.51 9.19
C ARG A 428 2.37 7.24 8.40
N CYS A 429 1.08 6.92 8.34
CA CYS A 429 0.54 5.77 7.60
C CYS A 429 -0.39 6.22 6.49
N ARG A 430 -0.40 5.51 5.36
CA ARG A 430 -1.38 5.71 4.27
C ARG A 430 -2.31 4.51 4.18
N ILE A 431 -3.61 4.76 4.18
CA ILE A 431 -4.67 3.76 4.13
C ILE A 431 -5.53 4.04 2.89
N ARG A 432 -5.50 3.14 1.90
CA ARG A 432 -6.11 3.39 0.59
C ARG A 432 -6.74 2.18 -0.08
N GLY A 433 -7.59 2.46 -1.06
CA GLY A 433 -8.14 1.47 -1.98
C GLY A 433 -9.38 0.75 -1.46
N GLY A 434 -9.99 1.21 -0.36
CA GLY A 434 -11.25 0.66 0.12
C GLY A 434 -12.30 0.66 -1.00
N ARG A 435 -12.93 -0.49 -1.24
CA ARG A 435 -13.89 -0.70 -2.32
C ARG A 435 -15.28 -1.00 -1.76
N SER A 436 -16.29 -0.30 -2.27
CA SER A 436 -17.68 -0.52 -1.91
C SER A 436 -18.30 -1.54 -2.86
N GLU A 437 -19.02 -2.51 -2.30
CA GLU A 437 -20.05 -3.22 -3.04
C GLU A 437 -21.38 -2.46 -2.89
N GLY A 438 -22.26 -2.55 -3.90
CA GLY A 438 -23.35 -1.59 -4.16
C GLY A 438 -24.31 -1.22 -3.02
N THR A 439 -24.27 -1.90 -1.87
CA THR A 439 -25.02 -1.55 -0.65
C THR A 439 -24.40 -0.41 0.17
N GLY A 440 -23.16 0.02 -0.14
CA GLY A 440 -22.50 1.17 0.53
C GLY A 440 -22.11 0.91 1.99
N THR A 441 -21.95 -0.37 2.37
CA THR A 441 -21.57 -0.82 3.73
C THR A 441 -20.08 -1.11 3.89
N THR A 442 -19.33 -1.16 2.78
CA THR A 442 -17.89 -1.40 2.72
C THR A 442 -17.20 -0.28 1.92
N GLY A 443 -15.88 -0.27 1.96
CA GLY A 443 -15.04 0.59 1.16
C GLY A 443 -14.39 1.74 1.92
N SER A 444 -14.52 1.78 3.25
CA SER A 444 -13.87 2.79 4.07
C SER A 444 -12.38 2.51 4.26
N GLY A 445 -11.58 3.56 4.39
CA GLY A 445 -10.15 3.43 4.70
C GLY A 445 -9.95 2.83 6.10
N LEU A 446 -10.41 3.53 7.12
CA LEU A 446 -10.34 3.07 8.51
C LEU A 446 -11.72 3.07 9.15
N ILE A 447 -12.12 1.94 9.74
CA ILE A 447 -13.29 1.83 10.60
C ILE A 447 -12.85 1.59 12.05
N VAL A 448 -13.29 2.46 12.95
CA VAL A 448 -13.03 2.39 14.40
C VAL A 448 -14.34 2.23 15.14
N SER A 449 -14.43 1.22 16.00
CA SER A 449 -15.64 0.94 16.77
C SER A 449 -15.40 0.31 18.14
N GLY A 450 -16.32 0.52 19.08
CA GLY A 450 -16.41 -0.25 20.33
C GLY A 450 -15.77 0.41 21.55
N GLY A 451 -16.21 1.61 21.95
CA GLY A 451 -15.81 2.24 23.23
C GLY A 451 -14.33 2.60 23.37
N MET A 452 -13.56 2.41 22.30
CA MET A 452 -12.10 2.47 22.31
C MET A 452 -11.55 3.90 22.23
N ASN A 453 -10.28 4.05 22.62
CA ASN A 453 -9.50 5.26 22.41
C ASN A 453 -8.46 5.05 21.30
N GLY A 454 -8.21 6.08 20.48
CA GLY A 454 -7.12 6.04 19.52
C GLY A 454 -6.58 7.40 19.14
N ARG A 455 -5.43 7.37 18.46
CA ARG A 455 -4.69 8.55 18.04
C ARG A 455 -4.06 8.31 16.67
N LEU A 456 -4.37 9.20 15.73
CA LEU A 456 -3.91 9.19 14.35
C LEU A 456 -3.11 10.47 14.10
N VAL A 457 -1.84 10.33 13.74
CA VAL A 457 -0.91 11.46 13.56
C VAL A 457 -0.28 11.39 12.18
N GLN A 458 -0.48 12.46 11.39
CA GLN A 458 0.10 12.57 10.05
C GLN A 458 -0.25 11.38 9.14
N CYS A 459 -1.48 10.85 9.28
CA CYS A 459 -1.97 9.74 8.46
C CYS A 459 -2.69 10.25 7.20
N GLU A 460 -2.65 9.45 6.14
CA GLU A 460 -3.32 9.71 4.87
C GLU A 460 -4.42 8.67 4.62
N PHE A 461 -5.65 9.11 4.41
CA PHE A 461 -6.80 8.28 4.06
C PHE A 461 -7.29 8.68 2.67
N THR A 462 -6.87 7.92 1.66
CA THR A 462 -7.00 8.36 0.26
C THR A 462 -7.61 7.32 -0.66
N TYR A 463 -8.33 7.78 -1.68
CA TYR A 463 -8.87 6.92 -2.74
C TYR A 463 -9.71 5.74 -2.21
N ASN A 464 -10.58 6.02 -1.25
CA ASN A 464 -11.53 5.03 -0.72
C ASN A 464 -12.94 5.32 -1.27
N GLN A 465 -13.64 4.30 -1.74
CA GLN A 465 -15.03 4.43 -2.21
C GLN A 465 -16.03 4.64 -1.07
N GLY A 466 -15.61 4.35 0.17
CA GLY A 466 -16.32 4.66 1.40
C GLY A 466 -15.89 6.00 2.00
N ASP A 467 -15.91 6.08 3.34
CA ASP A 467 -15.38 7.21 4.09
C ASP A 467 -13.86 7.02 4.28
N GLY A 468 -13.08 8.10 4.38
CA GLY A 468 -11.64 7.99 4.68
C GLY A 468 -11.43 7.40 6.08
N VAL A 469 -12.08 8.00 7.08
CA VAL A 469 -12.17 7.49 8.45
C VAL A 469 -13.63 7.45 8.90
N GLN A 470 -14.05 6.31 9.44
CA GLN A 470 -15.39 6.10 10.01
C GLN A 470 -15.28 5.70 11.48
N VAL A 471 -16.01 6.42 12.35
CA VAL A 471 -16.01 6.18 13.81
C VAL A 471 -17.43 5.90 14.28
N HIS A 472 -17.65 4.80 15.00
CA HIS A 472 -18.98 4.47 15.54
C HIS A 472 -18.92 3.75 16.91
N ARG A 473 -20.08 3.51 17.53
CA ARG A 473 -20.24 2.75 18.81
C ARG A 473 -19.31 3.25 19.93
N ASN A 474 -19.45 4.52 20.32
CA ASN A 474 -18.78 5.18 21.44
C ASN A 474 -17.24 5.21 21.39
N ALA A 475 -16.64 4.96 20.22
CA ALA A 475 -15.20 5.14 20.05
C ALA A 475 -14.81 6.63 20.10
N SER A 476 -13.69 6.91 20.77
CA SER A 476 -13.04 8.21 20.88
C SER A 476 -11.74 8.22 20.08
N LEU A 477 -11.52 9.26 19.27
CA LEU A 477 -10.36 9.35 18.38
C LEU A 477 -9.80 10.77 18.36
N GLU A 478 -8.49 10.86 18.33
CA GLU A 478 -7.76 12.11 18.08
C GLU A 478 -7.07 12.03 16.72
N LEU A 479 -7.35 12.99 15.83
CA LEU A 479 -6.70 13.15 14.53
C LEU A 479 -5.89 14.44 14.54
N ILE A 480 -4.60 14.34 14.23
CA ILE A 480 -3.66 15.48 14.19
C ILE A 480 -2.89 15.46 12.88
N GLY A 481 -3.00 16.53 12.09
CA GLY A 481 -2.17 16.69 10.89
C GLY A 481 -2.46 15.67 9.80
N CYS A 482 -3.64 15.05 9.80
CA CYS A 482 -4.00 14.01 8.84
C CYS A 482 -4.43 14.60 7.48
N LEU A 483 -4.46 13.77 6.45
CA LEU A 483 -4.97 14.09 5.12
C LEU A 483 -6.06 13.08 4.74
N CYS A 484 -7.28 13.55 4.49
CA CYS A 484 -8.39 12.75 3.96
C CYS A 484 -8.75 13.28 2.57
N GLN A 485 -8.42 12.54 1.51
CA GLN A 485 -8.52 13.07 0.15
C GLN A 485 -9.03 12.06 -0.88
N PHE A 486 -9.86 12.51 -1.82
CA PHE A 486 -10.40 11.68 -2.91
C PHE A 486 -11.18 10.46 -2.40
N ASN A 487 -11.91 10.60 -1.29
CA ASN A 487 -12.84 9.58 -0.83
C ASN A 487 -14.23 9.87 -1.42
N GLU A 488 -14.93 8.85 -1.92
CA GLU A 488 -16.23 9.03 -2.60
C GLU A 488 -17.37 9.41 -1.64
N ARG A 489 -17.16 9.22 -0.33
CA ARG A 489 -18.05 9.71 0.74
C ARG A 489 -17.36 10.82 1.54
N SER A 490 -17.28 10.70 2.85
CA SER A 490 -16.72 11.73 3.71
C SER A 490 -15.23 11.52 3.90
N GLY A 491 -14.45 12.60 4.03
CA GLY A 491 -13.07 12.46 4.49
C GLY A 491 -13.04 11.83 5.90
N ILE A 492 -13.87 12.37 6.79
CA ILE A 492 -14.10 11.85 8.14
C ILE A 492 -15.60 11.77 8.41
N HIS A 493 -16.07 10.64 8.93
CA HIS A 493 -17.47 10.42 9.30
C HIS A 493 -17.56 9.86 10.73
N TRP A 494 -18.22 10.62 11.60
CA TRP A 494 -18.41 10.27 13.01
C TRP A 494 -19.88 9.99 13.31
N LEU A 495 -20.14 8.81 13.83
CA LEU A 495 -21.47 8.28 14.16
C LEU A 495 -21.44 7.65 15.57
N SER A 496 -21.04 8.45 16.56
CA SER A 496 -20.63 7.98 17.88
C SER A 496 -20.70 9.11 18.89
N ASP A 497 -21.15 8.82 20.12
CA ASP A 497 -21.09 9.78 21.24
C ASP A 497 -19.69 9.84 21.89
N GLY A 498 -18.73 9.03 21.42
CA GLY A 498 -17.34 9.08 21.88
C GLY A 498 -16.63 10.38 21.47
N LYS A 499 -15.59 10.75 22.25
CA LYS A 499 -14.90 12.04 22.13
C LYS A 499 -14.21 12.17 20.76
N ALA A 500 -14.55 13.24 20.04
CA ALA A 500 -13.92 13.60 18.77
C ALA A 500 -12.97 14.79 18.92
N THR A 501 -11.73 14.64 18.50
CA THR A 501 -10.76 15.76 18.41
C THR A 501 -10.09 15.71 17.05
N ILE A 502 -10.35 16.72 16.21
CA ILE A 502 -9.83 16.80 14.84
C ILE A 502 -9.08 18.13 14.70
N THR A 503 -7.76 18.04 14.56
CA THR A 503 -6.89 19.22 14.53
C THR A 503 -5.93 19.20 13.36
N GLN A 504 -5.70 20.37 12.76
CA GLN A 504 -4.71 20.57 11.69
C GLN A 504 -4.85 19.58 10.51
N THR A 505 -6.05 19.06 10.30
CA THR A 505 -6.33 18.01 9.32
C THR A 505 -6.85 18.62 8.02
N ARG A 506 -6.49 18.01 6.90
CA ARG A 506 -6.88 18.45 5.55
C ARG A 506 -7.92 17.49 4.98
N CYS A 507 -9.12 17.97 4.67
CA CYS A 507 -10.17 17.18 4.01
C CYS A 507 -10.47 17.75 2.62
N LEU A 508 -9.92 17.11 1.58
CA LEU A 508 -9.87 17.67 0.23
C LEU A 508 -10.57 16.76 -0.79
N ASN A 509 -11.34 17.32 -1.73
CA ASN A 509 -11.90 16.55 -2.86
C ASN A 509 -12.67 15.28 -2.44
N ASN A 510 -13.38 15.32 -1.31
CA ASN A 510 -14.31 14.26 -0.91
C ASN A 510 -15.74 14.66 -1.26
N LYS A 511 -16.73 13.81 -1.02
CA LYS A 511 -18.13 14.26 -1.04
C LYS A 511 -18.42 15.24 0.09
N ARG A 512 -17.97 14.91 1.30
CA ARG A 512 -18.04 15.80 2.47
C ARG A 512 -16.69 15.83 3.15
N GLY A 513 -16.24 16.98 3.64
CA GLY A 513 -14.96 17.03 4.34
C GLY A 513 -15.03 16.29 5.68
N ILE A 514 -15.86 16.79 6.60
CA ILE A 514 -16.15 16.17 7.90
C ILE A 514 -17.67 16.03 8.06
N ARG A 515 -18.16 14.86 8.48
CA ARG A 515 -19.55 14.60 8.82
C ARG A 515 -19.68 14.12 10.27
N MET A 516 -20.53 14.78 11.05
CA MET A 516 -20.81 14.43 12.45
C MET A 516 -22.30 14.16 12.65
N GLU A 517 -22.63 13.03 13.26
CA GLU A 517 -23.98 12.61 13.61
C GLU A 517 -24.00 12.06 15.04
N ARG A 518 -24.97 12.48 15.84
CA ARG A 518 -25.17 11.95 17.21
C ARG A 518 -23.85 11.90 17.98
N THR A 519 -23.15 13.03 18.01
CA THR A 519 -21.81 13.18 18.60
C THR A 519 -21.87 14.25 19.68
N GLN A 520 -21.20 14.03 20.80
CA GLN A 520 -21.20 14.94 21.95
C GLN A 520 -19.79 15.53 22.18
N ASN A 521 -19.73 16.80 22.58
CA ASN A 521 -18.51 17.51 22.98
C ASN A 521 -17.32 17.39 22.00
N ALA A 522 -17.60 17.41 20.70
CA ALA A 522 -16.56 17.33 19.68
C ALA A 522 -15.78 18.65 19.53
N ALA A 523 -14.49 18.56 19.20
CA ALA A 523 -13.62 19.70 18.92
C ALA A 523 -13.01 19.59 17.52
N ILE A 524 -13.33 20.56 16.64
CA ILE A 524 -12.83 20.64 15.26
C ILE A 524 -12.07 21.97 15.14
N THR A 525 -10.74 21.91 15.19
CA THR A 525 -9.91 23.13 15.31
C THR A 525 -8.79 23.22 14.28
N GLY A 526 -8.66 24.36 13.60
CA GLY A 526 -7.51 24.63 12.73
C GLY A 526 -7.42 23.72 11.49
N ASN A 527 -8.53 23.19 11.00
CA ASN A 527 -8.57 22.29 9.85
C ASN A 527 -8.74 23.04 8.53
N PHE A 528 -8.37 22.39 7.42
CA PHE A 528 -8.52 22.91 6.07
C PHE A 528 -9.40 21.99 5.22
N LEU A 529 -10.57 22.47 4.82
CA LEU A 529 -11.57 21.69 4.10
C LEU A 529 -11.86 22.34 2.76
N MET A 530 -11.47 21.69 1.66
CA MET A 530 -11.45 22.32 0.34
C MET A 530 -11.97 21.43 -0.78
N ASP A 531 -12.69 22.03 -1.72
CA ASP A 531 -13.16 21.39 -2.97
C ASP A 531 -13.95 20.11 -2.75
N ASN A 532 -14.68 20.01 -1.64
CA ASN A 532 -15.59 18.88 -1.42
C ASN A 532 -16.85 19.07 -2.28
N THR A 533 -17.37 17.97 -2.84
CA THR A 533 -18.45 18.02 -3.85
C THR A 533 -19.83 18.31 -3.25
N GLU A 534 -19.96 18.31 -1.92
CA GLU A 534 -21.10 18.86 -1.19
C GLU A 534 -20.64 19.88 -0.14
N TYR A 535 -20.34 19.41 1.07
CA TYR A 535 -20.13 20.26 2.25
C TYR A 535 -18.68 20.19 2.73
N GLY A 536 -18.15 21.30 3.24
CA GLY A 536 -16.92 21.26 4.03
C GLY A 536 -17.16 20.47 5.33
N ILE A 537 -18.06 20.97 6.17
CA ILE A 537 -18.48 20.33 7.42
C ILE A 537 -20.01 20.12 7.42
N ASP A 538 -20.46 18.90 7.70
CA ASP A 538 -21.88 18.51 7.77
C ASP A 538 -22.23 17.98 9.17
N LEU A 539 -23.06 18.71 9.91
CA LEU A 539 -23.39 18.47 11.31
C LEU A 539 -24.88 18.18 11.44
N ARG A 540 -25.23 17.01 11.97
CA ARG A 540 -26.61 16.53 11.94
C ARG A 540 -27.00 15.81 13.22
N ASP A 541 -28.31 15.58 13.38
CA ASP A 541 -28.91 14.61 14.31
C ASP A 541 -28.48 14.81 15.76
N GLY A 542 -28.74 16.00 16.31
CA GLY A 542 -28.44 16.33 17.70
C GLY A 542 -26.95 16.38 18.05
N SER A 543 -26.06 16.38 17.04
CA SER A 543 -24.62 16.53 17.28
C SER A 543 -24.31 17.89 17.89
N HIS A 544 -23.31 17.95 18.78
CA HIS A 544 -22.88 19.19 19.42
C HIS A 544 -21.37 19.25 19.70
N GLY A 545 -20.85 20.47 19.79
CA GLY A 545 -19.43 20.71 20.03
C GLY A 545 -18.97 22.12 19.65
N LYS A 546 -17.65 22.24 19.43
CA LYS A 546 -16.99 23.49 19.02
C LYS A 546 -16.25 23.32 17.69
N ILE A 547 -16.36 24.36 16.85
CA ILE A 547 -15.66 24.48 15.57
C ILE A 547 -14.90 25.80 15.59
N GLU A 548 -13.57 25.74 15.60
CA GLU A 548 -12.74 26.92 15.86
C GLU A 548 -11.61 27.07 14.83
N GLN A 549 -11.44 28.27 14.27
CA GLN A 549 -10.28 28.61 13.43
C GLN A 549 -10.10 27.70 12.19
N ASN A 550 -11.18 27.17 11.61
CA ASN A 550 -11.10 26.34 10.42
C ASN A 550 -11.17 27.19 9.14
N ARG A 551 -10.47 26.74 8.09
CA ARG A 551 -10.51 27.34 6.75
C ARG A 551 -11.28 26.41 5.81
N ILE A 552 -12.39 26.88 5.26
CA ILE A 552 -13.39 26.07 4.56
C ILE A 552 -13.72 26.72 3.22
N GLU A 553 -13.19 26.17 2.13
CA GLU A 553 -13.10 26.87 0.86
C GLU A 553 -13.53 26.06 -0.36
N GLY A 554 -14.18 26.70 -1.34
CA GLY A 554 -14.43 26.08 -2.64
C GLY A 554 -15.36 24.86 -2.61
N ASN A 555 -16.12 24.63 -1.52
CA ASN A 555 -17.04 23.50 -1.46
C ASN A 555 -18.28 23.78 -2.31
N ARG A 556 -18.77 22.76 -3.00
CA ARG A 556 -19.79 22.91 -4.06
C ARG A 556 -21.19 23.24 -3.54
N ILE A 557 -21.46 23.06 -2.25
CA ILE A 557 -22.72 23.47 -1.62
C ILE A 557 -22.41 24.46 -0.49
N HIS A 558 -22.34 24.02 0.76
CA HIS A 558 -22.08 24.91 1.91
C HIS A 558 -20.69 24.70 2.47
N GLY A 559 -20.12 25.74 3.07
CA GLY A 559 -18.92 25.59 3.90
C GLY A 559 -19.23 24.72 5.12
N ILE A 560 -20.11 25.22 6.00
CA ILE A 560 -20.61 24.48 7.17
C ILE A 560 -22.14 24.34 7.08
N ARG A 561 -22.68 23.15 7.35
CA ARG A 561 -24.12 22.90 7.46
C ARG A 561 -24.47 22.32 8.83
N LEU A 562 -25.46 22.90 9.51
CA LEU A 562 -26.11 22.36 10.71
C LEU A 562 -27.57 22.04 10.40
N VAL A 563 -28.04 20.85 10.78
CA VAL A 563 -29.41 20.39 10.51
C VAL A 563 -29.88 19.38 11.56
N ARG A 564 -31.20 19.13 11.68
CA ARG A 564 -31.79 18.14 12.61
C ARG A 564 -31.27 18.25 14.04
N ASP A 565 -31.61 19.34 14.72
CA ASP A 565 -31.25 19.61 16.13
C ASP A 565 -29.74 19.71 16.44
N ALA A 566 -28.87 19.82 15.43
CA ALA A 566 -27.44 20.05 15.66
C ALA A 566 -27.24 21.37 16.45
N ASN A 567 -26.39 21.33 17.49
CA ASN A 567 -26.15 22.44 18.41
C ASN A 567 -24.65 22.74 18.55
N TRP A 568 -24.13 23.73 17.83
CA TRP A 568 -22.68 23.96 17.77
C TRP A 568 -22.27 25.41 18.05
N GLN A 569 -21.10 25.57 18.66
CA GLN A 569 -20.41 26.85 18.80
C GLN A 569 -19.38 26.99 17.68
N LEU A 570 -19.59 27.96 16.79
CA LEU A 570 -18.69 28.24 15.68
C LEU A 570 -17.95 29.54 15.98
N HIS A 571 -16.64 29.47 16.16
CA HIS A 571 -15.80 30.63 16.50
C HIS A 571 -14.66 30.82 15.50
N LYS A 572 -14.50 32.03 14.95
CA LYS A 572 -13.35 32.39 14.09
C LYS A 572 -13.13 31.46 12.89
N ASN A 573 -14.19 30.90 12.31
CA ASN A 573 -14.06 30.10 11.08
C ASN A 573 -14.11 30.98 9.84
N ALA A 574 -13.35 30.60 8.82
CA ALA A 574 -13.29 31.28 7.54
C ALA A 574 -13.92 30.42 6.44
N CYS A 575 -15.16 30.73 6.06
CA CYS A 575 -15.89 30.08 4.99
C CYS A 575 -15.83 30.95 3.72
N LYS A 576 -15.04 30.54 2.72
CA LYS A 576 -14.79 31.37 1.52
C LYS A 576 -15.14 30.65 0.23
N LYS A 577 -15.73 31.34 -0.74
CA LYS A 577 -15.91 30.83 -2.12
C LYS A 577 -16.68 29.50 -2.19
N ASN A 578 -17.54 29.20 -1.23
CA ASN A 578 -18.46 28.06 -1.32
C ASN A 578 -19.62 28.45 -2.24
N THR A 579 -20.08 27.52 -3.08
CA THR A 579 -21.01 27.85 -4.17
C THR A 579 -22.40 28.26 -3.66
N GLN A 580 -22.81 27.85 -2.46
CA GLN A 580 -24.02 28.32 -1.80
C GLN A 580 -23.68 29.12 -0.53
N ALA A 581 -24.22 28.79 0.63
CA ALA A 581 -23.92 29.51 1.87
C ALA A 581 -22.51 29.22 2.45
N GLY A 582 -21.87 30.21 3.06
CA GLY A 582 -20.69 29.99 3.90
C GLY A 582 -21.03 29.13 5.11
N ILE A 583 -22.07 29.50 5.84
CA ILE A 583 -22.66 28.74 6.95
C ILE A 583 -24.17 28.62 6.72
N ALA A 584 -24.70 27.39 6.74
CA ALA A 584 -26.12 27.10 6.59
C ALA A 584 -26.68 26.40 7.84
N LEU A 585 -27.81 26.90 8.31
CA LEU A 585 -28.55 26.45 9.49
C LEU A 585 -29.95 26.12 9.03
N THR A 586 -30.33 24.84 9.07
CA THR A 586 -31.62 24.39 8.54
C THR A 586 -32.39 23.56 9.56
N GLU A 587 -33.71 23.49 9.39
CA GLU A 587 -34.61 22.77 10.29
C GLU A 587 -34.50 23.31 11.72
N SER A 588 -34.26 22.49 12.75
CA SER A 588 -34.24 22.89 14.17
C SER A 588 -32.83 23.12 14.74
N ALA A 589 -31.86 23.48 13.89
CA ALA A 589 -30.48 23.76 14.31
C ALA A 589 -30.42 24.87 15.38
N LYS A 590 -29.46 24.74 16.30
CA LYS A 590 -29.20 25.67 17.42
C LYS A 590 -27.70 25.94 17.58
N GLY A 591 -27.36 26.89 18.45
CA GLY A 591 -25.97 27.22 18.77
C GLY A 591 -25.65 28.71 18.63
N MET A 592 -24.36 28.99 18.46
CA MET A 592 -23.85 30.36 18.44
C MET A 592 -22.75 30.51 17.38
N LEU A 593 -22.85 31.57 16.58
CA LEU A 593 -21.87 31.95 15.57
C LEU A 593 -21.15 33.21 16.04
N VAL A 594 -19.86 33.11 16.38
CA VAL A 594 -19.07 34.24 16.89
C VAL A 594 -17.85 34.48 16.02
N GLN A 595 -17.66 35.72 15.55
CA GLN A 595 -16.44 36.14 14.85
C GLN A 595 -16.10 35.29 13.60
N ASN A 596 -17.08 34.71 12.92
CA ASN A 596 -16.84 33.96 11.68
C ASN A 596 -16.76 34.89 10.47
N GLU A 597 -15.94 34.52 9.50
CA GLU A 597 -15.82 35.19 8.20
C GLU A 597 -16.53 34.37 7.13
N CYS A 598 -17.51 34.97 6.45
CA CYS A 598 -18.19 34.38 5.30
C CYS A 598 -18.03 35.28 4.08
N ILE A 599 -17.07 34.93 3.22
CA ILE A 599 -16.57 35.80 2.15
C ILE A 599 -16.78 35.15 0.78
N GLU A 600 -17.28 35.90 -0.21
CA GLU A 600 -17.40 35.44 -1.60
C GLU A 600 -18.22 34.14 -1.78
N ASN A 601 -19.18 33.87 -0.88
CA ASN A 601 -20.13 32.77 -1.04
C ASN A 601 -21.38 33.30 -1.78
N LEU A 602 -22.36 32.44 -2.11
CA LEU A 602 -23.67 32.94 -2.57
C LEU A 602 -24.37 33.71 -1.44
N VAL A 603 -24.43 33.13 -0.25
CA VAL A 603 -24.94 33.75 0.96
C VAL A 603 -23.88 33.64 2.04
N GLY A 604 -23.65 34.68 2.85
CA GLY A 604 -22.70 34.56 3.96
C GLY A 604 -23.19 33.53 4.99
N ILE A 605 -24.30 33.85 5.67
CA ILE A 605 -24.95 32.97 6.65
C ILE A 605 -26.43 32.79 6.28
N LEU A 606 -26.91 31.55 6.21
CA LEU A 606 -28.28 31.19 5.86
C LEU A 606 -28.99 30.50 7.03
N TYR A 607 -30.15 31.01 7.42
CA TYR A 607 -31.08 30.42 8.37
C TYR A 607 -32.35 29.99 7.62
N GLN A 608 -32.77 28.74 7.81
CA GLN A 608 -34.01 28.19 7.23
C GLN A 608 -34.74 27.29 8.23
N GLY A 609 -36.04 27.11 8.04
CA GLY A 609 -36.85 26.23 8.88
C GLY A 609 -37.16 26.84 10.24
N GLN A 610 -36.77 26.18 11.33
CA GLN A 610 -36.99 26.59 12.72
C GLN A 610 -35.67 26.89 13.44
N ALA A 611 -34.62 27.26 12.69
CA ALA A 611 -33.29 27.46 13.24
C ALA A 611 -33.28 28.65 14.21
N GLU A 612 -32.67 28.46 15.39
CA GLU A 612 -32.58 29.46 16.46
C GLU A 612 -31.12 29.58 16.91
N LEU A 613 -30.39 30.57 16.35
CA LEU A 613 -28.98 30.81 16.66
C LEU A 613 -28.69 32.29 16.87
N ASP A 614 -27.81 32.57 17.81
CA ASP A 614 -27.23 33.91 17.96
C ASP A 614 -26.00 34.06 17.07
N ALA A 615 -25.98 35.12 16.26
CA ALA A 615 -24.84 35.50 15.44
C ALA A 615 -24.24 36.81 15.98
N GLU A 616 -23.02 36.74 16.49
CA GLU A 616 -22.30 37.88 17.07
C GLU A 616 -20.97 38.15 16.36
N GLU A 617 -20.70 39.40 16.00
CA GLU A 617 -19.42 39.85 15.44
C GLU A 617 -18.97 39.10 14.17
N ASN A 618 -19.90 38.53 13.39
CA ASN A 618 -19.56 37.85 12.15
C ASN A 618 -19.37 38.85 11.01
N ARG A 619 -18.49 38.52 10.06
CA ARG A 619 -18.20 39.32 8.87
C ARG A 619 -18.67 38.61 7.61
N CYS A 620 -19.74 39.10 7.00
CA CYS A 620 -20.33 38.58 5.76
C CYS A 620 -20.08 39.56 4.60
N VAL A 621 -19.08 39.27 3.77
CA VAL A 621 -18.57 40.26 2.80
C VAL A 621 -18.46 39.71 1.39
N GLN A 622 -18.78 40.54 0.40
CA GLN A 622 -18.63 40.21 -1.02
C GLN A 622 -19.38 38.95 -1.44
N ASN A 623 -20.48 38.62 -0.76
CA ASN A 623 -21.31 37.48 -1.14
C ASN A 623 -22.16 37.83 -2.38
N GLN A 624 -22.38 36.85 -3.25
CA GLN A 624 -23.02 37.00 -4.55
C GLN A 624 -24.53 37.25 -4.48
N ARG A 625 -25.13 37.05 -3.30
CA ARG A 625 -26.50 37.44 -2.97
C ARG A 625 -26.49 38.31 -1.72
N ALA A 626 -26.62 37.72 -0.54
CA ALA A 626 -26.80 38.47 0.70
C ALA A 626 -25.77 38.10 1.76
N GLY A 627 -25.51 39.02 2.69
CA GLY A 627 -24.65 38.77 3.84
C GLY A 627 -25.28 37.74 4.78
N ILE A 628 -26.51 37.99 5.22
CA ILE A 628 -27.28 37.08 6.08
C ILE A 628 -28.70 36.91 5.51
N VAL A 629 -29.20 35.68 5.47
CA VAL A 629 -30.59 35.37 5.04
C VAL A 629 -31.30 34.61 6.15
N LEU A 630 -32.51 35.04 6.49
CA LEU A 630 -33.42 34.33 7.39
C LEU A 630 -34.75 34.04 6.70
N GLU A 631 -35.08 32.76 6.55
CA GLU A 631 -36.31 32.24 5.94
C GLU A 631 -36.97 31.21 6.88
N GLY A 632 -38.17 30.74 6.52
CA GLY A 632 -39.02 29.92 7.38
C GLY A 632 -39.45 30.64 8.66
N ASN A 633 -39.50 29.92 9.77
CA ASN A 633 -39.79 30.43 11.11
C ASN A 633 -38.52 30.56 11.96
N SER A 634 -37.40 30.89 11.31
CA SER A 634 -36.10 31.03 11.95
C SER A 634 -36.04 32.27 12.86
N GLY A 635 -35.15 32.22 13.85
CA GLY A 635 -34.99 33.25 14.86
C GLY A 635 -33.57 33.35 15.40
N GLY A 636 -33.41 34.18 16.42
CA GLY A 636 -32.14 34.47 17.08
C GLY A 636 -31.73 35.93 17.01
N ARG A 637 -30.67 36.27 17.73
CA ARG A 637 -30.13 37.62 17.78
C ARG A 637 -28.98 37.78 16.79
N LEU A 638 -29.12 38.72 15.87
CA LEU A 638 -28.01 39.23 15.06
C LEU A 638 -27.43 40.44 15.80
N LYS A 639 -26.25 40.29 16.39
CA LYS A 639 -25.59 41.35 17.16
C LYS A 639 -24.22 41.72 16.59
N ALA A 640 -23.95 43.00 16.38
CA ALA A 640 -22.60 43.48 16.01
C ALA A 640 -22.00 42.82 14.75
N ASN A 641 -22.81 42.27 13.85
CA ASN A 641 -22.33 41.69 12.59
C ASN A 641 -22.06 42.78 11.56
N LEU A 642 -21.10 42.52 10.67
CA LEU A 642 -20.79 43.36 9.53
C LEU A 642 -21.24 42.64 8.25
N CYS A 643 -22.21 43.22 7.53
CA CYS A 643 -22.48 42.83 6.14
C CYS A 643 -22.13 43.96 5.18
N GLU A 644 -21.13 43.71 4.33
CA GLU A 644 -20.53 44.73 3.49
C GLU A 644 -20.31 44.23 2.06
N ASP A 645 -20.57 45.10 1.08
CA ASP A 645 -20.28 44.86 -0.35
C ASP A 645 -20.92 43.57 -0.91
N ASN A 646 -22.08 43.16 -0.37
CA ASN A 646 -22.83 42.04 -0.92
C ASN A 646 -23.62 42.48 -2.16
N GLN A 647 -23.75 41.58 -3.14
CA GLN A 647 -24.34 41.91 -4.46
C GLN A 647 -25.86 42.16 -4.42
N TYR A 648 -26.52 41.86 -3.31
CA TYR A 648 -27.92 42.21 -3.04
C TYR A 648 -28.00 42.87 -1.66
N ASP A 649 -28.40 42.12 -0.64
CA ASP A 649 -28.83 42.67 0.64
C ASP A 649 -27.81 42.40 1.75
N GLY A 650 -27.64 43.33 2.69
CA GLY A 650 -26.84 43.08 3.90
C GLY A 650 -27.48 41.97 4.73
N VAL A 651 -28.77 42.12 5.04
CA VAL A 651 -29.62 41.07 5.61
C VAL A 651 -30.97 41.00 4.88
N LEU A 652 -31.41 39.78 4.58
CA LEU A 652 -32.73 39.47 4.03
C LEU A 652 -33.54 38.69 5.06
N VAL A 653 -34.76 39.15 5.36
CA VAL A 653 -35.71 38.48 6.26
C VAL A 653 -36.99 38.16 5.50
N GLY A 654 -37.29 36.87 5.36
CA GLY A 654 -38.45 36.32 4.67
C GLY A 654 -39.33 35.44 5.55
N ASP A 655 -40.39 34.91 4.95
CA ASP A 655 -41.37 33.98 5.56
C ASP A 655 -41.85 34.42 6.93
N THR A 656 -41.86 33.58 7.96
CA THR A 656 -42.28 33.97 9.33
C THR A 656 -41.09 34.19 10.26
N ALA A 657 -39.94 34.57 9.72
CA ALA A 657 -38.73 34.73 10.49
C ALA A 657 -38.86 35.87 11.51
N ARG A 658 -38.24 35.68 12.68
CA ARG A 658 -38.36 36.54 13.87
C ARG A 658 -37.01 36.98 14.45
N PRO A 659 -36.06 37.52 13.66
CA PRO A 659 -34.78 37.94 14.21
C PRO A 659 -34.88 39.20 15.06
N ILE A 660 -33.98 39.30 16.05
CA ILE A 660 -33.64 40.55 16.75
C ILE A 660 -32.35 41.09 16.13
N VAL A 661 -32.44 42.22 15.44
CA VAL A 661 -31.32 42.85 14.74
C VAL A 661 -30.82 44.02 15.57
N ASP A 662 -29.61 43.89 16.14
CA ASP A 662 -29.06 44.79 17.15
C ASP A 662 -27.59 45.19 16.89
N HIS A 663 -27.29 46.49 16.89
CA HIS A 663 -25.90 47.01 16.75
C HIS A 663 -25.10 46.49 15.54
N ASN A 664 -25.74 46.06 14.46
CA ASN A 664 -25.06 45.57 13.25
C ASN A 664 -24.69 46.73 12.31
N THR A 665 -23.69 46.49 11.46
CA THR A 665 -23.26 47.41 10.41
C THR A 665 -23.58 46.82 9.04
N PHE A 666 -24.46 47.49 8.29
CA PHE A 666 -24.87 47.10 6.94
C PHE A 666 -24.53 48.24 5.96
N ARG A 667 -23.49 48.05 5.15
CA ARG A 667 -23.02 49.12 4.25
C ARG A 667 -22.55 48.62 2.89
N LEU A 668 -22.58 49.51 1.89
CA LEU A 668 -22.05 49.24 0.55
C LEU A 668 -22.71 48.04 -0.16
N ASN A 669 -23.85 47.55 0.31
CA ASN A 669 -24.56 46.46 -0.36
C ASN A 669 -25.26 47.01 -1.61
N GLN A 670 -25.30 46.21 -2.68
CA GLN A 670 -25.74 46.67 -4.00
C GLN A 670 -27.26 46.83 -4.12
N ARG A 671 -28.04 46.33 -3.14
CA ARG A 671 -29.48 46.53 -3.02
C ARG A 671 -29.83 47.22 -1.70
N TYR A 672 -30.16 46.46 -0.65
CA TYR A 672 -30.56 47.03 0.63
C TYR A 672 -29.57 46.72 1.75
N GLY A 673 -29.49 47.58 2.76
CA GLY A 673 -28.84 47.20 4.02
C GLY A 673 -29.65 46.13 4.73
N ILE A 674 -30.96 46.37 4.89
CA ILE A 674 -31.94 45.44 5.44
C ILE A 674 -33.14 45.33 4.49
N PHE A 675 -33.48 44.11 4.06
CA PHE A 675 -34.72 43.80 3.35
C PHE A 675 -35.63 42.91 4.21
N ILE A 676 -36.87 43.36 4.43
CA ILE A 676 -37.90 42.60 5.12
C ILE A 676 -39.06 42.36 4.15
N ALA A 677 -39.25 41.11 3.76
CA ALA A 677 -40.29 40.70 2.83
C ALA A 677 -41.68 40.85 3.47
N ARG A 678 -42.72 40.99 2.65
CA ARG A 678 -44.12 41.11 3.11
C ARG A 678 -44.57 39.96 4.02
N THR A 679 -44.02 38.77 3.79
CA THR A 679 -44.36 37.57 4.56
C THR A 679 -43.84 37.61 6.00
N ALA A 680 -42.75 38.35 6.27
CA ALA A 680 -42.11 38.45 7.58
C ALA A 680 -43.09 38.88 8.67
N SER A 681 -43.19 38.11 9.75
CA SER A 681 -44.23 38.33 10.77
C SER A 681 -43.74 39.13 11.98
N GLN A 682 -42.47 38.98 12.40
CA GLN A 682 -42.01 39.47 13.72
C GLN A 682 -40.55 39.96 13.82
N THR A 683 -39.99 40.54 12.75
CA THR A 683 -38.65 41.17 12.79
C THR A 683 -38.58 42.35 13.76
N GLN A 684 -37.62 42.33 14.69
CA GLN A 684 -37.32 43.44 15.61
C GLN A 684 -36.03 44.13 15.22
N LEU A 685 -36.12 45.43 14.88
CA LEU A 685 -34.96 46.27 14.56
C LEU A 685 -34.68 47.21 15.75
N LEU A 686 -33.53 47.05 16.40
CA LEU A 686 -33.11 47.92 17.52
C LEU A 686 -32.35 49.15 17.00
N ARG A 687 -32.35 50.24 17.77
CA ARG A 687 -31.80 51.55 17.34
C ARG A 687 -30.29 51.56 17.11
N GLY A 688 -29.54 50.57 17.61
CA GLY A 688 -28.07 50.54 17.53
C GLY A 688 -27.48 50.21 16.15
N ASN A 689 -28.29 49.82 15.16
CA ASN A 689 -27.78 49.41 13.85
C ASN A 689 -27.29 50.60 13.00
N GLN A 690 -26.13 50.45 12.36
CA GLN A 690 -25.54 51.41 11.42
C GLN A 690 -25.78 50.95 9.98
N ILE A 691 -26.69 51.61 9.28
CA ILE A 691 -27.15 51.20 7.94
C ILE A 691 -26.94 52.37 7.01
N THR A 692 -25.91 52.29 6.16
CA THR A 692 -25.45 53.46 5.37
C THR A 692 -24.88 53.05 4.03
N GLN A 693 -24.94 53.94 3.04
CA GLN A 693 -24.25 53.78 1.75
C GLN A 693 -24.64 52.50 0.98
N ASN A 694 -25.86 52.00 1.17
CA ASN A 694 -26.39 50.91 0.35
C ASN A 694 -27.00 51.46 -0.96
N ARG A 695 -26.78 50.80 -2.09
CA ARG A 695 -27.00 51.39 -3.42
C ARG A 695 -28.46 51.67 -3.74
N THR A 696 -29.39 50.81 -3.35
CA THR A 696 -30.82 51.06 -3.61
C THR A 696 -31.43 51.88 -2.48
N ARG A 697 -31.44 51.33 -1.26
CA ARG A 697 -31.89 52.01 -0.01
C ARG A 697 -31.27 51.35 1.21
N ASP A 698 -31.23 52.03 2.35
CA ASP A 698 -30.72 51.43 3.59
C ASP A 698 -31.68 50.37 4.17
N ILE A 699 -32.99 50.66 4.23
CA ILE A 699 -34.00 49.71 4.70
C ILE A 699 -35.16 49.64 3.70
N GLN A 700 -35.62 48.43 3.41
CA GLN A 700 -36.86 48.16 2.70
C GLN A 700 -37.71 47.17 3.52
N ASP A 701 -38.87 47.64 4.02
CA ASP A 701 -39.83 46.81 4.77
C ASP A 701 -41.17 46.75 4.02
N GLU A 702 -41.45 45.61 3.39
CA GLU A 702 -42.65 45.41 2.57
C GLU A 702 -43.91 45.06 3.39
N ARG A 703 -43.78 44.84 4.71
CA ARG A 703 -44.94 44.66 5.60
C ARG A 703 -45.69 45.98 5.78
N ARG A 704 -44.94 47.08 5.73
CA ARG A 704 -45.44 48.45 5.84
C ARG A 704 -45.58 48.99 4.41
N GLY A 705 -46.70 48.71 3.77
CA GLY A 705 -46.96 49.17 2.40
C GLY A 705 -46.78 50.70 2.28
N GLY A 706 -45.68 51.13 1.65
CA GLY A 706 -45.47 52.49 1.15
C GLY A 706 -45.08 53.56 2.19
N TRP A 707 -43.91 54.17 1.95
CA TRP A 707 -43.45 55.48 2.43
C TRP A 707 -43.18 55.67 3.94
N PHE A 708 -41.89 55.70 4.28
CA PHE A 708 -41.33 56.68 5.22
C PHE A 708 -40.04 57.21 4.59
N GLY A 709 -40.05 58.50 4.24
CA GLY A 709 -38.92 59.23 3.66
C GLY A 709 -37.97 59.77 4.71
#